data_AF-A0A832PVV1-F1
#
_entry.id   AF-A0A832PVV1-F1
#
_cell.length_a   1.000
_cell.length_b   1.000
_cell.length_c   1.000
_cell.angle_alpha   90.00
_cell.angle_beta   90.00
_cell.angle_gamma   90.00
#
_symmetry.space_group_name_H-M   'P 1'
#
loop_
_entity.id
_entity.type
_entity.pdbx_description
1 polymer ?
#
loop_
_entity_poly.entity_id
_entity_poly.type
_entity_poly.pdbx_seq_one_letter_code
_entity_poly.pdbx_strand_id
1 'polypeptide(L)'
;MRNLLVLLAAILLGCGASDPVGHDTVIQDELPGDATSDDGSSDTGDNGEEEPPDCIFGDPDVYDIEEVTQNQEPVSLIIGKSTLTIDGSAKTITFSHDSKSMTALDFEGLMIGVVSEYEDDLVYEPYLIITKHSMSQKPKGLRWLSIVGMKMQENDKNSAKLILDYGELTVSAVIKAQAEGSFSIQMTPSDPDSKIAFFRVRPEVDSQERFYGLGAYLDQVEHRGTIRAMQFVVDFEMESGYNEAHVPVPFIISTNGWGLFVESPYPGAFDVAATEEDRVDAWFGTGVDSKDGLRFWLFAADHPLDLTKKYYDITGYPMLPAKWALGPWIWRDEIDNQTAVEEDLRTIRALNLATSGYWIDRPFASGVNAFDFKPQDYPDPQAMINLAHDLGFRMALWQAPYLAGNKESSDETKALLAHAKEQGFFPDPVGVALNGWGDIIDFTNPEAFAWWKSLIERYTNMGIEGFKLDYAEDVVLGLFSGRTPWGFWDGSNERTMHSRMKLLYHRVYAETLPEDGGFLLCRSGTYGDQVNVSVIWPGDLDARMWDHREVVETNKGPIMAVGGLGPSIIYGLSLGPSGFPFYGADTGGYRHSPPDKETFMRWFQQTALSTVMQVGTSSNNVPWEFDPDNGDFDQQVLDTYREYASLHMRLFPYEWTYAQNLAVDGRAIQRPIGLAYPDLGVHPSDAYMFGDHLYVAPVVTKGAVEKQAYLPPGQWQNWWDGTVIEGAQSHVLPAPLDRLPLYLAQGGIVPMLRPTVVTTAPVLDPETIDSYATDPGILWVRVFPAQASTFTLYDQTAITQEADGNHINLSIGQGEEFKDGAVFLIFGLEQEPASVACNDVDAAKVADLDDLSGQDAAWFWSSDNGGVLYVRLKQGTAVVTKADMAD
;
A
#
# COMPACT_ATOMS: atom_id res chain seq x y z
N MET A 1 19.06 -1.98 17.86
CA MET A 1 19.91 -0.88 18.37
C MET A 1 21.19 -1.33 19.11
N ARG A 2 21.14 -2.12 20.19
CA ARG A 2 22.35 -2.48 20.99
C ARG A 2 23.40 -3.28 20.19
N ASN A 3 22.98 -4.25 19.37
CA ASN A 3 23.88 -5.01 18.48
C ASN A 3 24.46 -4.14 17.35
N LEU A 4 23.69 -3.16 16.88
CA LEU A 4 24.09 -2.25 15.80
C LEU A 4 25.08 -1.18 16.28
N LEU A 5 24.93 -0.70 17.51
CA LEU A 5 25.91 0.15 18.20
C LEU A 5 27.25 -0.58 18.42
N VAL A 6 27.21 -1.89 18.73
CA VAL A 6 28.41 -2.73 18.85
C VAL A 6 29.08 -2.93 17.48
N LEU A 7 28.29 -3.09 16.42
CA LEU A 7 28.80 -3.23 15.05
C LEU A 7 29.39 -1.90 14.51
N LEU A 8 28.74 -0.77 14.75
CA LEU A 8 29.26 0.57 14.43
C LEU A 8 30.57 0.85 15.18
N ALA A 9 30.67 0.44 16.45
CA ALA A 9 31.92 0.53 17.20
C ALA A 9 33.02 -0.37 16.60
N ALA A 10 32.69 -1.58 16.13
CA ALA A 10 33.65 -2.47 15.49
C ALA A 10 34.14 -1.95 14.12
N ILE A 11 33.23 -1.38 13.31
CA ILE A 11 33.54 -0.78 12.01
C ILE A 11 34.39 0.49 12.17
N LEU A 12 34.04 1.37 13.12
CA LEU A 12 34.82 2.58 13.42
C LEU A 12 36.22 2.27 13.99
N LEU A 13 36.42 1.08 14.57
CA LEU A 13 37.70 0.64 15.15
C LEU A 13 38.52 -0.27 14.22
N GLY A 14 38.04 -0.61 13.02
CA GLY A 14 38.79 -1.39 12.03
C GLY A 14 39.17 -2.82 12.46
N CYS A 15 38.45 -3.42 13.41
CA CYS A 15 38.73 -4.76 13.91
C CYS A 15 37.74 -5.77 13.33
N GLY A 16 38.26 -6.76 12.58
CA GLY A 16 37.48 -7.90 12.09
C GLY A 16 36.89 -8.72 13.24
N ALA A 17 35.61 -9.07 13.13
CA ALA A 17 34.90 -9.85 14.12
C ALA A 17 35.47 -11.28 14.20
N SER A 18 35.92 -11.68 15.38
CA SER A 18 36.13 -13.08 15.75
C SER A 18 35.30 -13.39 17.00
N ASP A 19 34.56 -14.49 16.94
CA ASP A 19 33.59 -15.05 17.89
C ASP A 19 33.68 -14.62 19.37
N PRO A 20 32.56 -14.22 20.01
CA PRO A 20 32.51 -14.11 21.46
C PRO A 20 32.08 -15.46 22.09
N VAL A 21 33.04 -16.19 22.63
CA VAL A 21 32.79 -17.22 23.66
C VAL A 21 32.48 -16.50 24.98
N GLY A 22 31.37 -16.87 25.60
CA GLY A 22 30.81 -16.20 26.77
C GLY A 22 31.69 -16.28 28.02
N HIS A 23 31.50 -15.28 28.89
CA HIS A 23 31.68 -15.43 30.33
C HIS A 23 30.85 -14.38 31.08
N ASP A 24 30.02 -14.87 31.99
CA ASP A 24 29.37 -14.09 33.05
C ASP A 24 30.42 -13.42 33.94
N THR A 25 30.27 -12.13 34.23
CA THR A 25 30.67 -11.59 35.54
C THR A 25 29.90 -10.33 35.90
N VAL A 26 29.21 -10.43 37.04
CA VAL A 26 28.60 -9.35 37.82
C VAL A 26 29.71 -8.41 38.32
N ILE A 27 29.59 -7.09 38.12
CA ILE A 27 30.32 -6.10 38.92
C ILE A 27 29.38 -4.96 39.31
N GLN A 28 29.33 -4.75 40.62
CA GLN A 28 28.58 -3.73 41.37
C GLN A 28 29.23 -2.35 41.28
N ASP A 29 28.40 -1.33 41.52
CA ASP A 29 28.76 0.05 41.82
C ASP A 29 29.93 0.19 42.81
N GLU A 30 30.80 1.18 42.56
CA GLU A 30 31.33 2.08 43.60
C GLU A 30 32.01 3.30 42.94
N LEU A 31 31.48 4.50 43.23
CA LEU A 31 32.16 5.80 43.11
C LEU A 31 33.31 5.87 44.15
N PRO A 32 34.38 6.66 43.94
CA PRO A 32 34.34 8.07 44.37
C PRO A 32 35.27 9.07 43.63
N GLY A 33 34.97 10.37 43.77
CA GLY A 33 36.00 11.33 44.21
C GLY A 33 36.33 12.51 43.29
N ASP A 34 35.82 13.68 43.68
CA ASP A 34 36.20 15.05 43.31
C ASP A 34 37.70 15.32 43.09
N ALA A 35 38.01 16.22 42.16
CA ALA A 35 38.98 17.31 42.37
C ALA A 35 38.79 18.46 41.38
N THR A 36 39.05 19.66 41.88
CA THR A 36 38.67 21.00 41.44
C THR A 36 39.67 21.70 40.50
N SER A 37 39.13 22.71 39.81
CA SER A 37 39.64 24.10 39.61
C SER A 37 40.68 24.47 38.53
N ASP A 38 40.46 25.70 38.06
CA ASP A 38 41.39 26.71 37.49
C ASP A 38 41.60 26.66 35.96
N ASP A 39 40.97 27.53 35.13
CA ASP A 39 41.01 29.00 34.95
C ASP A 39 42.09 29.49 33.96
N GLY A 40 41.75 30.49 33.10
CA GLY A 40 42.75 31.19 32.28
C GLY A 40 42.39 31.56 30.82
N SER A 41 41.53 32.57 30.68
CA SER A 41 41.54 33.70 29.70
C SER A 41 42.26 33.66 28.34
N SER A 42 41.46 33.99 27.31
CA SER A 42 41.64 34.99 26.23
C SER A 42 42.91 35.03 25.36
N ASP A 43 42.71 34.94 24.03
CA ASP A 43 43.26 35.96 23.13
C ASP A 43 42.36 36.16 21.89
N THR A 44 42.38 37.39 21.38
CA THR A 44 41.46 37.97 20.39
C THR A 44 42.07 38.03 18.99
N GLY A 45 41.22 37.79 17.97
CA GLY A 45 41.27 38.45 16.67
C GLY A 45 41.86 37.64 15.51
N ASP A 46 41.04 37.35 14.51
CA ASP A 46 41.16 38.01 13.20
C ASP A 46 39.86 37.87 12.40
N ASN A 47 39.46 38.95 11.73
CA ASN A 47 38.29 39.01 10.85
C ASN A 47 38.76 38.73 9.42
N GLY A 48 38.40 37.56 8.88
CA GLY A 48 38.50 37.27 7.45
C GLY A 48 37.11 37.01 6.89
N GLU A 49 36.66 37.87 6.00
CA GLU A 49 35.52 37.62 5.11
C GLU A 49 35.85 36.39 4.25
N GLU A 50 35.13 35.28 4.44
CA GLU A 50 35.18 34.14 3.51
C GLU A 50 33.95 34.19 2.58
N GLU A 51 34.27 34.24 1.29
CA GLU A 51 33.39 34.17 0.14
C GLU A 51 32.53 32.89 0.14
N PRO A 52 31.35 32.90 -0.53
CA PRO A 52 30.52 31.71 -0.63
C PRO A 52 31.25 30.58 -1.38
N PRO A 53 31.04 29.31 -1.02
CA PRO A 53 31.76 28.19 -1.62
C PRO A 53 31.39 28.06 -3.11
N ASP A 54 32.45 27.98 -3.93
CA ASP A 54 32.41 27.75 -5.37
C ASP A 54 31.44 26.63 -5.75
N CYS A 55 30.47 26.99 -6.61
CA CYS A 55 29.73 26.05 -7.42
C CYS A 55 30.69 25.39 -8.42
N ILE A 56 31.26 24.23 -8.07
CA ILE A 56 31.96 23.38 -9.04
C ILE A 56 30.92 22.53 -9.78
N PHE A 57 30.18 23.18 -10.69
CA PHE A 57 29.74 22.51 -11.91
C PHE A 57 30.92 22.60 -12.86
N GLY A 58 31.62 21.49 -13.04
CA GLY A 58 32.60 21.39 -14.13
C GLY A 58 31.86 21.55 -15.45
N ASP A 59 32.30 22.54 -16.24
CA ASP A 59 31.95 22.73 -17.64
C ASP A 59 32.01 21.38 -18.38
N PRO A 60 31.01 21.00 -19.20
CA PRO A 60 31.15 19.83 -20.05
C PRO A 60 32.25 20.13 -21.08
N ASP A 61 33.33 19.34 -21.06
CA ASP A 61 34.30 19.34 -22.15
C ASP A 61 33.54 19.02 -23.46
N VAL A 62 33.27 20.08 -24.24
CA VAL A 62 32.71 19.96 -25.59
C VAL A 62 33.79 19.38 -26.49
N TYR A 63 33.74 18.06 -26.66
CA TYR A 63 34.47 17.40 -27.75
C TYR A 63 33.75 17.72 -29.07
N ASP A 64 34.43 18.47 -29.94
CA ASP A 64 34.08 18.60 -31.35
C ASP A 64 34.32 17.23 -32.02
N ILE A 65 33.28 16.41 -32.08
CA ILE A 65 33.26 15.13 -32.81
C ILE A 65 32.49 15.38 -34.12
N GLU A 66 33.11 15.07 -35.26
CA GLU A 66 32.43 15.09 -36.56
C GLU A 66 31.15 14.23 -36.49
N GLU A 67 29.99 14.87 -36.67
CA GLU A 67 28.68 14.24 -36.73
C GLU A 67 28.65 13.12 -37.76
N VAL A 68 28.50 11.88 -37.30
CA VAL A 68 27.97 10.78 -38.13
C VAL A 68 26.58 10.44 -37.64
N THR A 69 25.69 11.43 -37.61
CA THR A 69 24.25 11.18 -37.75
C THR A 69 24.02 10.85 -39.22
N GLN A 70 24.00 9.56 -39.58
CA GLN A 70 23.41 9.21 -40.86
C GLN A 70 21.94 9.65 -40.80
N ASN A 71 21.57 10.69 -41.54
CA ASN A 71 20.19 11.16 -41.74
C ASN A 71 19.29 9.96 -42.07
N GLN A 72 18.68 9.39 -41.05
CA GLN A 72 17.66 8.35 -41.16
C GLN A 72 16.33 9.05 -40.90
N GLU A 73 15.39 8.87 -41.82
CA GLU A 73 14.00 9.29 -41.64
C GLU A 73 13.48 8.76 -40.28
N PRO A 74 12.65 9.54 -39.56
CA PRO A 74 12.07 9.10 -38.30
C PRO A 74 11.37 7.75 -38.43
N VAL A 75 11.56 6.88 -37.44
CA VAL A 75 10.93 5.56 -37.38
C VAL A 75 9.88 5.55 -36.28
N SER A 76 8.64 5.27 -36.65
CA SER A 76 7.52 5.20 -35.71
C SER A 76 7.02 3.76 -35.55
N LEU A 77 6.90 3.32 -34.30
CA LEU A 77 6.19 2.11 -33.90
C LEU A 77 4.78 2.51 -33.48
N ILE A 78 3.77 2.04 -34.21
CA ILE A 78 2.36 2.46 -34.05
C ILE A 78 1.51 1.26 -33.65
N ILE A 79 0.78 1.38 -32.54
CA ILE A 79 -0.16 0.37 -32.07
C ILE A 79 -1.39 1.06 -31.46
N GLY A 80 -2.56 0.86 -32.08
CA GLY A 80 -3.79 1.56 -31.70
C GLY A 80 -3.62 3.09 -31.81
N LYS A 81 -4.02 3.83 -30.77
CA LYS A 81 -3.82 5.29 -30.66
C LYS A 81 -2.39 5.69 -30.28
N SER A 82 -1.51 4.73 -29.97
CA SER A 82 -0.21 5.01 -29.37
C SER A 82 0.92 4.93 -30.39
N THR A 83 1.85 5.88 -30.32
CA THR A 83 3.00 5.94 -31.21
C THR A 83 4.26 6.28 -30.42
N LEU A 84 5.31 5.47 -30.62
CA LEU A 84 6.67 5.76 -30.20
C LEU A 84 7.49 6.09 -31.44
N THR A 85 8.00 7.31 -31.54
CA THR A 85 8.77 7.81 -32.69
C THR A 85 10.22 8.01 -32.30
N ILE A 86 11.13 7.42 -33.09
CA ILE A 86 12.58 7.52 -32.94
C ILE A 86 13.08 8.46 -34.03
N ASP A 87 13.61 9.60 -33.65
CA ASP A 87 14.15 10.61 -34.57
C ASP A 87 15.63 10.89 -34.23
N GLY A 88 16.54 10.30 -35.00
CA GLY A 88 17.97 10.51 -34.83
C GLY A 88 18.46 11.91 -35.23
N SER A 89 17.68 12.64 -36.04
CA SER A 89 18.01 14.02 -36.42
C SER A 89 17.59 15.00 -35.34
N ALA A 90 16.41 14.79 -34.75
CA ALA A 90 15.93 15.54 -33.59
C ALA A 90 16.58 15.12 -32.27
N LYS A 91 17.31 14.00 -32.27
CA LYS A 91 17.98 13.41 -31.10
C LYS A 91 16.99 13.02 -29.98
N THR A 92 15.83 12.46 -30.37
CA THR A 92 14.74 12.16 -29.42
C THR A 92 14.04 10.84 -29.73
N ILE A 93 13.48 10.25 -28.68
CA ILE A 93 12.46 9.20 -28.73
C ILE A 93 11.20 9.80 -28.10
N THR A 94 10.20 10.11 -28.91
CA THR A 94 8.96 10.75 -28.45
C THR A 94 7.85 9.72 -28.30
N PHE A 95 7.14 9.77 -27.17
CA PHE A 95 5.99 8.93 -26.92
C PHE A 95 4.69 9.76 -26.97
N SER A 96 3.71 9.28 -27.73
CA SER A 96 2.43 9.96 -27.94
C SER A 96 1.26 8.99 -27.89
N HIS A 97 0.10 9.49 -27.48
CA HIS A 97 -1.15 8.75 -27.46
C HIS A 97 -2.30 9.68 -27.83
N ASP A 98 -3.15 9.23 -28.76
CA ASP A 98 -4.22 10.04 -29.36
C ASP A 98 -3.74 11.40 -29.90
N SER A 99 -2.59 11.41 -30.57
CA SER A 99 -1.92 12.62 -31.08
C SER A 99 -1.43 13.62 -30.04
N LYS A 100 -1.66 13.39 -28.73
CA LYS A 100 -1.04 14.15 -27.63
C LYS A 100 0.36 13.60 -27.38
N SER A 101 1.36 14.49 -27.35
CA SER A 101 2.69 14.15 -26.86
C SER A 101 2.61 13.90 -25.37
N MET A 102 3.05 12.72 -24.92
CA MET A 102 2.98 12.32 -23.52
C MET A 102 4.27 12.63 -22.78
N THR A 103 5.39 12.17 -23.32
CA THR A 103 6.74 12.46 -22.82
C THR A 103 7.76 12.18 -23.94
N ALA A 104 9.02 12.55 -23.73
CA ALA A 104 10.11 12.24 -24.62
C ALA A 104 11.35 11.80 -23.85
N LEU A 105 12.24 11.09 -24.53
CA LEU A 105 13.60 10.77 -24.08
C LEU A 105 14.55 11.37 -25.11
N ASP A 106 15.20 12.48 -24.76
CA ASP A 106 16.27 13.05 -25.59
C ASP A 106 17.58 12.26 -25.40
N PHE A 107 18.69 12.77 -25.94
CA PHE A 107 20.01 12.12 -25.80
C PHE A 107 20.57 12.15 -24.36
N GLU A 108 20.01 12.97 -23.47
CA GLU A 108 20.25 12.95 -22.03
C GLU A 108 19.17 12.13 -21.27
N GLY A 109 18.11 11.73 -21.97
CA GLY A 109 17.01 10.90 -21.51
C GLY A 109 17.41 9.46 -21.18
N LEU A 110 18.53 8.98 -21.74
CA LEU A 110 19.05 7.63 -21.53
C LEU A 110 20.55 7.69 -21.26
N MET A 111 20.92 7.82 -19.99
CA MET A 111 22.33 7.94 -19.59
C MET A 111 22.87 6.65 -18.99
N ILE A 112 24.19 6.53 -19.04
CA ILE A 112 24.94 5.47 -18.35
C ILE A 112 25.98 6.09 -17.41
N GLY A 113 26.17 5.48 -16.26
CA GLY A 113 27.26 5.80 -15.35
C GLY A 113 28.38 4.77 -15.52
N VAL A 114 29.57 5.21 -15.91
CA VAL A 114 30.73 4.33 -16.09
C VAL A 114 31.77 4.59 -15.02
N VAL A 115 32.47 3.55 -14.61
CA VAL A 115 33.48 3.56 -13.54
C VAL A 115 34.85 3.14 -14.06
N SER A 116 35.92 3.47 -13.34
CA SER A 116 37.27 3.04 -13.73
C SER A 116 37.47 1.53 -13.58
N GLU A 117 36.86 0.95 -12.55
CA GLU A 117 36.85 -0.47 -12.26
C GLU A 117 35.61 -0.81 -11.44
N TYR A 118 35.18 -2.07 -11.48
CA TYR A 118 34.14 -2.53 -10.57
C TYR A 118 34.73 -2.75 -9.18
N GLU A 119 34.15 -2.09 -8.20
CA GLU A 119 34.41 -2.25 -6.77
C GLU A 119 33.40 -3.25 -6.22
N ASP A 120 33.86 -4.45 -5.84
CA ASP A 120 32.96 -5.51 -5.36
C ASP A 120 32.43 -5.22 -3.95
N ASP A 121 33.04 -4.32 -3.19
CA ASP A 121 32.62 -3.90 -1.84
C ASP A 121 31.47 -2.88 -1.85
N LEU A 122 31.08 -2.36 -3.02
CA LEU A 122 30.00 -1.38 -3.16
C LEU A 122 28.66 -2.02 -3.54
N VAL A 123 27.59 -1.45 -2.98
CA VAL A 123 26.19 -1.77 -3.31
C VAL A 123 25.67 -1.04 -4.55
N TYR A 124 26.38 0.00 -5.01
CA TYR A 124 25.96 0.88 -6.12
C TYR A 124 24.57 1.51 -5.89
N GLU A 125 24.29 1.96 -4.67
CA GLU A 125 22.97 2.52 -4.33
C GLU A 125 22.83 3.99 -4.77
N PRO A 126 21.93 4.32 -5.71
CA PRO A 126 21.78 5.69 -6.22
C PRO A 126 21.27 6.69 -5.18
N TYR A 127 20.33 6.27 -4.33
CA TYR A 127 19.66 7.15 -3.38
C TYR A 127 20.65 7.91 -2.47
N LEU A 128 21.63 7.19 -1.90
CA LEU A 128 22.66 7.79 -1.05
C LEU A 128 23.58 8.76 -1.80
N ILE A 129 23.80 8.51 -3.10
CA ILE A 129 24.63 9.38 -3.95
C ILE A 129 23.90 10.68 -4.29
N ILE A 130 22.61 10.59 -4.67
CA ILE A 130 21.78 11.75 -5.02
C ILE A 130 21.58 12.65 -3.81
N THR A 131 21.21 12.06 -2.67
CA THR A 131 20.96 12.78 -1.41
C THR A 131 22.24 13.29 -0.73
N LYS A 132 23.42 12.97 -1.29
CA LYS A 132 24.74 13.34 -0.74
C LYS A 132 24.89 12.93 0.73
N HIS A 133 24.41 11.73 1.07
CA HIS A 133 24.49 11.22 2.43
C HIS A 133 25.95 11.22 2.90
N SER A 134 26.20 11.66 4.13
CA SER A 134 27.56 11.94 4.65
C SER A 134 28.48 10.72 4.67
N MET A 135 27.90 9.52 4.83
CA MET A 135 28.60 8.24 4.82
C MET A 135 28.52 7.50 3.46
N SER A 136 28.07 8.18 2.40
CA SER A 136 28.04 7.60 1.05
C SER A 136 29.43 7.59 0.40
N GLN A 137 29.76 6.51 -0.29
CA GLN A 137 30.96 6.38 -1.11
C GLN A 137 30.55 6.36 -2.58
N LYS A 138 31.04 7.34 -3.35
CA LYS A 138 30.92 7.34 -4.81
C LYS A 138 31.91 6.34 -5.40
N PRO A 139 31.50 5.50 -6.36
CA PRO A 139 32.42 4.61 -7.06
C PRO A 139 33.58 5.37 -7.71
N LYS A 140 34.77 4.77 -7.72
CA LYS A 140 35.97 5.38 -8.32
C LYS A 140 35.80 5.63 -9.81
N GLY A 141 36.17 6.83 -10.23
CA GLY A 141 36.11 7.23 -11.63
C GLY A 141 34.69 7.30 -12.20
N LEU A 142 33.65 7.35 -11.36
CA LEU A 142 32.27 7.51 -11.82
C LEU A 142 32.13 8.76 -12.69
N ARG A 143 31.69 8.57 -13.93
CA ARG A 143 31.37 9.63 -14.88
C ARG A 143 30.11 9.27 -15.65
N TRP A 144 29.34 10.30 -15.98
CA TRP A 144 28.09 10.17 -16.71
C TRP A 144 28.32 10.36 -18.19
N LEU A 145 27.74 9.49 -19.00
CA LEU A 145 27.74 9.60 -20.45
C LEU A 145 26.31 9.72 -20.96
N SER A 146 26.11 10.70 -21.83
CA SER A 146 24.92 10.86 -22.66
C SER A 146 25.16 10.28 -24.05
N ILE A 147 24.08 10.07 -24.80
CA ILE A 147 24.16 9.61 -26.17
C ILE A 147 24.77 10.73 -27.02
N VAL A 148 25.78 10.39 -27.84
CA VAL A 148 26.36 11.31 -28.83
C VAL A 148 25.95 10.93 -30.25
N GLY A 149 25.54 9.68 -30.46
CA GLY A 149 25.06 9.19 -31.75
C GLY A 149 24.10 8.01 -31.59
N MET A 150 23.21 7.84 -32.57
CA MET A 150 22.28 6.72 -32.59
C MET A 150 22.21 6.17 -34.01
N LYS A 151 22.16 4.84 -34.12
CA LYS A 151 22.04 4.15 -35.39
C LYS A 151 20.93 3.10 -35.33
N MET A 152 19.95 3.19 -36.23
CA MET A 152 19.00 2.10 -36.44
C MET A 152 19.74 0.90 -37.04
N GLN A 153 19.70 -0.24 -36.34
CA GLN A 153 20.26 -1.50 -36.83
C GLN A 153 19.20 -2.28 -37.61
N GLU A 154 18.03 -2.45 -37.00
CA GLU A 154 16.91 -3.23 -37.53
C GLU A 154 15.60 -2.59 -37.07
N ASN A 155 14.58 -2.60 -37.92
CA ASN A 155 13.22 -2.26 -37.53
C ASN A 155 12.19 -3.06 -38.33
N ASP A 156 11.06 -3.32 -37.68
CA ASP A 156 9.85 -3.80 -38.32
C ASP A 156 8.66 -2.98 -37.83
N LYS A 157 7.44 -3.50 -38.00
CA LYS A 157 6.22 -2.80 -37.61
C LYS A 157 6.05 -2.65 -36.09
N ASN A 158 6.59 -3.59 -35.32
CA ASN A 158 6.34 -3.74 -33.90
C ASN A 158 7.61 -3.62 -33.06
N SER A 159 8.79 -3.58 -33.68
CA SER A 159 10.06 -3.48 -32.97
C SER A 159 11.10 -2.66 -33.71
N ALA A 160 12.01 -2.08 -32.93
CA ALA A 160 13.18 -1.37 -33.42
C ALA A 160 14.39 -1.75 -32.56
N LYS A 161 15.54 -1.92 -33.20
CA LYS A 161 16.82 -2.14 -32.54
C LYS A 161 17.77 -1.01 -32.92
N LEU A 162 18.24 -0.32 -31.89
CA LEU A 162 19.14 0.82 -31.97
C LEU A 162 20.50 0.43 -31.40
N ILE A 163 21.56 0.99 -31.98
CA ILE A 163 22.86 1.09 -31.32
C ILE A 163 23.01 2.55 -30.88
N LEU A 164 23.10 2.75 -29.57
CA LEU A 164 23.32 4.03 -28.92
C LEU A 164 24.83 4.17 -28.67
N ASP A 165 25.43 5.22 -29.22
CA ASP A 165 26.83 5.56 -29.10
C ASP A 165 27.01 6.61 -27.99
N TYR A 166 27.84 6.28 -27.00
CA TYR A 166 28.19 7.15 -25.87
C TYR A 166 29.61 7.72 -26.01
N GLY A 167 30.18 7.68 -27.23
CA GLY A 167 31.48 8.24 -27.62
C GLY A 167 32.65 7.28 -27.41
N GLU A 168 32.60 6.49 -26.34
CA GLU A 168 33.65 5.50 -26.00
C GLU A 168 33.16 4.05 -25.99
N LEU A 169 31.85 3.86 -25.84
CA LEU A 169 31.22 2.56 -25.74
C LEU A 169 29.82 2.63 -26.35
N THR A 170 29.23 1.48 -26.63
CA THR A 170 27.92 1.40 -27.27
C THR A 170 26.96 0.53 -26.48
N VAL A 171 25.69 0.90 -26.47
CA VAL A 171 24.58 0.15 -25.85
C VAL A 171 23.55 -0.19 -26.92
N SER A 172 23.13 -1.44 -26.99
CA SER A 172 22.00 -1.85 -27.82
C SER A 172 20.69 -1.53 -27.08
N ALA A 173 19.77 -0.82 -27.72
CA ALA A 173 18.42 -0.61 -27.22
C ALA A 173 17.40 -1.33 -28.12
N VAL A 174 16.66 -2.29 -27.57
CA VAL A 174 15.60 -3.02 -28.26
C VAL A 174 14.25 -2.52 -27.77
N ILE A 175 13.50 -1.87 -28.66
CA ILE A 175 12.17 -1.31 -28.40
C ILE A 175 11.12 -2.24 -29.00
N LYS A 176 10.07 -2.54 -28.25
CA LYS A 176 8.95 -3.38 -28.70
C LYS A 176 7.61 -2.73 -28.34
N ALA A 177 6.74 -2.59 -29.33
CA ALA A 177 5.32 -2.29 -29.16
C ALA A 177 4.60 -3.58 -28.72
N GLN A 178 4.06 -3.60 -27.50
CA GLN A 178 3.54 -4.81 -26.87
C GLN A 178 2.01 -4.85 -26.94
N ALA A 179 1.39 -3.72 -26.60
CA ALA A 179 -0.05 -3.50 -26.69
C ALA A 179 -0.31 -2.01 -26.93
N GLU A 180 -1.54 -1.64 -27.22
CA GLU A 180 -1.92 -0.22 -27.25
C GLU A 180 -1.59 0.43 -25.90
N GLY A 181 -0.80 1.49 -25.95
CA GLY A 181 -0.31 2.21 -24.78
C GLY A 181 0.92 1.61 -24.13
N SER A 182 1.45 0.45 -24.55
CA SER A 182 2.54 -0.24 -23.85
C SER A 182 3.74 -0.54 -24.74
N PHE A 183 4.89 0.02 -24.37
CA PHE A 183 6.18 -0.19 -25.05
C PHE A 183 7.23 -0.66 -24.05
N SER A 184 7.99 -1.71 -24.38
CA SER A 184 9.19 -2.08 -23.62
C SER A 184 10.46 -1.67 -24.34
N ILE A 185 11.45 -1.28 -23.55
CA ILE A 185 12.79 -0.92 -23.98
C ILE A 185 13.78 -1.72 -23.15
N GLN A 186 14.60 -2.53 -23.81
CA GLN A 186 15.73 -3.23 -23.20
C GLN A 186 17.02 -2.57 -23.65
N MET A 187 17.75 -1.97 -22.72
CA MET A 187 19.12 -1.50 -22.91
C MET A 187 20.09 -2.60 -22.49
N THR A 188 21.08 -2.92 -23.32
CA THR A 188 22.11 -3.92 -23.00
C THR A 188 23.45 -3.42 -23.53
N PRO A 189 24.54 -3.44 -22.73
CA PRO A 189 25.87 -3.09 -23.22
C PRO A 189 26.24 -3.93 -24.44
N SER A 190 26.77 -3.31 -25.49
CA SER A 190 27.18 -4.06 -26.69
C SER A 190 28.44 -4.88 -26.44
N ASP A 191 29.31 -4.40 -25.55
CA ASP A 191 30.42 -5.15 -24.98
C ASP A 191 30.09 -5.48 -23.50
N PRO A 192 29.93 -6.76 -23.12
CA PRO A 192 29.61 -7.16 -21.76
C PRO A 192 30.71 -6.83 -20.74
N ASP A 193 31.95 -6.58 -21.18
CA ASP A 193 33.06 -6.23 -20.30
C ASP A 193 33.14 -4.72 -20.00
N SER A 194 32.27 -3.92 -20.63
CA SER A 194 32.12 -2.48 -20.40
C SER A 194 31.93 -2.19 -18.91
N LYS A 195 32.58 -1.15 -18.39
CA LYS A 195 32.50 -0.74 -16.98
C LYS A 195 31.32 0.19 -16.69
N ILE A 196 30.15 -0.19 -17.18
CA ILE A 196 28.89 0.49 -16.84
C ILE A 196 28.46 0.00 -15.47
N ALA A 197 28.21 0.91 -14.53
CA ALA A 197 27.72 0.57 -13.19
C ALA A 197 26.28 1.05 -12.96
N PHE A 198 25.80 1.99 -13.77
CA PHE A 198 24.49 2.60 -13.60
C PHE A 198 23.79 2.85 -14.93
N PHE A 199 22.45 2.81 -14.89
CA PHE A 199 21.57 3.26 -15.96
C PHE A 199 20.63 4.34 -15.41
N ARG A 200 20.33 5.36 -16.23
CA ARG A 200 19.33 6.40 -15.93
C ARG A 200 18.33 6.49 -17.08
N VAL A 201 17.04 6.53 -16.74
CA VAL A 201 15.93 6.78 -17.67
C VAL A 201 15.25 8.08 -17.22
N ARG A 202 15.31 9.10 -18.08
CA ARG A 202 15.01 10.48 -17.73
C ARG A 202 13.96 11.11 -18.66
N PRO A 203 12.68 10.68 -18.57
CA PRO A 203 11.61 11.31 -19.36
C PRO A 203 11.51 12.82 -19.10
N GLU A 204 11.27 13.57 -20.17
CA GLU A 204 10.89 14.98 -20.09
C GLU A 204 9.50 15.12 -19.48
N VAL A 205 9.33 16.10 -18.59
CA VAL A 205 8.05 16.36 -17.94
C VAL A 205 7.73 17.85 -17.93
N ASP A 206 6.44 18.19 -17.96
CA ASP A 206 6.01 19.58 -17.80
C ASP A 206 5.91 20.01 -16.32
N SER A 207 5.75 21.31 -16.08
CA SER A 207 5.71 21.89 -14.73
C SER A 207 4.37 21.69 -13.99
N GLN A 208 3.31 21.37 -14.73
CA GLN A 208 1.96 21.14 -14.20
C GLN A 208 1.71 19.67 -13.89
N GLU A 209 2.50 18.76 -14.48
CA GLU A 209 2.47 17.34 -14.17
C GLU A 209 2.73 17.07 -12.69
N ARG A 210 1.96 16.13 -12.18
CA ARG A 210 2.05 15.60 -10.82
C ARG A 210 2.16 14.10 -10.90
N PHE A 211 2.84 13.50 -9.92
CA PHE A 211 3.29 12.13 -10.01
C PHE A 211 2.83 11.29 -8.83
N TYR A 212 2.47 10.05 -9.13
CA TYR A 212 1.96 9.06 -8.18
C TYR A 212 2.64 7.71 -8.41
N GLY A 213 2.50 6.79 -7.45
CA GLY A 213 3.07 5.44 -7.54
C GLY A 213 4.29 5.30 -6.63
N LEU A 214 5.38 4.76 -7.16
CA LEU A 214 6.68 4.58 -6.50
C LEU A 214 6.71 3.66 -5.28
N GLY A 215 5.58 3.06 -4.91
CA GLY A 215 5.44 2.26 -3.71
C GLY A 215 4.63 2.96 -2.63
N ALA A 216 5.01 2.73 -1.39
CA ALA A 216 4.35 3.34 -0.24
C ALA A 216 5.31 4.21 0.57
N TYR A 217 4.87 5.45 0.83
CA TYR A 217 5.58 6.46 1.61
C TYR A 217 4.63 7.10 2.62
N LEU A 218 5.20 7.70 3.66
CA LEU A 218 4.47 8.21 4.83
C LEU A 218 4.30 9.74 4.85
N ASP A 219 4.99 10.46 3.97
CA ASP A 219 5.08 11.92 3.97
C ASP A 219 4.11 12.61 2.99
N GLN A 220 3.96 12.09 1.77
CA GLN A 220 3.03 12.61 0.77
C GLN A 220 2.72 11.58 -0.33
N VAL A 221 1.52 11.68 -0.91
CA VAL A 221 1.04 10.79 -1.98
C VAL A 221 1.52 11.24 -3.37
N GLU A 222 1.66 12.56 -3.56
CA GLU A 222 2.16 13.17 -4.80
C GLU A 222 3.67 13.35 -4.70
N HIS A 223 4.44 13.01 -5.73
CA HIS A 223 5.90 12.85 -5.61
C HIS A 223 6.74 13.97 -6.22
N ARG A 224 6.19 14.96 -6.91
CA ARG A 224 6.99 16.04 -7.48
C ARG A 224 7.81 16.76 -6.41
N GLY A 225 9.08 17.01 -6.69
CA GLY A 225 10.03 17.62 -5.77
C GLY A 225 10.65 16.63 -4.77
N THR A 226 10.43 15.32 -4.93
CA THR A 226 10.96 14.30 -3.99
C THR A 226 12.00 13.40 -4.65
N ILE A 227 12.84 12.80 -3.80
CA ILE A 227 13.77 11.73 -4.18
C ILE A 227 13.35 10.48 -3.40
N ARG A 228 13.03 9.40 -4.12
CA ARG A 228 12.44 8.18 -3.56
C ARG A 228 13.37 6.98 -3.74
N ALA A 229 13.77 6.35 -2.64
CA ALA A 229 14.59 5.14 -2.65
C ALA A 229 13.76 3.92 -3.06
N MET A 230 14.28 3.09 -3.97
CA MET A 230 13.62 1.83 -4.39
C MET A 230 14.07 0.63 -3.54
N GLN A 231 14.43 0.90 -2.28
CA GLN A 231 14.92 -0.07 -1.31
C GLN A 231 14.72 0.45 0.10
N PHE A 232 14.75 -0.49 1.04
CA PHE A 232 14.87 -0.20 2.46
C PHE A 232 16.27 0.36 2.77
N VAL A 233 16.32 1.47 3.51
CA VAL A 233 17.56 2.16 3.87
C VAL A 233 17.59 2.40 5.38
N VAL A 234 18.73 2.09 5.99
CA VAL A 234 18.99 2.38 7.40
C VAL A 234 19.07 3.90 7.61
N ASP A 235 18.31 4.41 8.57
CA ASP A 235 18.20 5.83 8.90
C ASP A 235 18.14 5.99 10.43
N PHE A 236 19.26 6.37 11.04
CA PHE A 236 19.38 6.47 12.49
C PHE A 236 18.74 7.72 13.09
N GLU A 237 18.26 8.64 12.26
CA GLU A 237 17.54 9.82 12.75
C GLU A 237 16.11 9.44 13.18
N MET A 238 15.49 8.52 12.44
CA MET A 238 14.17 7.95 12.72
C MET A 238 14.18 7.07 13.98
N GLU A 239 13.11 7.11 14.78
CA GLU A 239 12.98 6.21 15.94
C GLU A 239 13.02 4.73 15.55
N SER A 240 12.47 4.38 14.38
CA SER A 240 12.49 3.02 13.85
C SER A 240 13.88 2.56 13.41
N GLY A 241 14.77 3.50 13.05
CA GLY A 241 16.11 3.22 12.55
C GLY A 241 16.20 3.02 11.03
N TYR A 242 15.15 3.35 10.28
CA TYR A 242 15.09 3.19 8.82
C TYR A 242 14.08 4.14 8.15
N ASN A 243 14.13 4.21 6.83
CA ASN A 243 13.36 5.14 5.99
C ASN A 243 11.90 4.74 5.73
N GLU A 244 11.41 3.65 6.33
CA GLU A 244 10.03 3.13 6.19
C GLU A 244 9.62 2.70 4.76
N ALA A 245 10.56 2.56 3.82
CA ALA A 245 10.27 2.14 2.46
C ALA A 245 10.08 0.61 2.36
N HIS A 246 8.99 0.09 2.94
CA HIS A 246 8.71 -1.36 3.00
C HIS A 246 8.24 -1.93 1.65
N VAL A 247 7.55 -1.13 0.83
CA VAL A 247 6.97 -1.55 -0.46
C VAL A 247 7.46 -0.65 -1.61
N PRO A 248 8.77 -0.62 -1.92
CA PRO A 248 9.26 0.15 -3.06
C PRO A 248 8.84 -0.52 -4.38
N VAL A 249 8.19 0.25 -5.25
CA VAL A 249 7.75 -0.22 -6.58
C VAL A 249 8.23 0.79 -7.63
N PRO A 250 9.11 0.42 -8.57
CA PRO A 250 9.69 1.36 -9.54
C PRO A 250 8.73 1.69 -10.70
N PHE A 251 7.49 2.06 -10.37
CA PHE A 251 6.42 2.45 -11.30
C PHE A 251 5.88 3.83 -10.93
N ILE A 252 6.03 4.81 -11.82
CA ILE A 252 5.51 6.17 -11.66
C ILE A 252 4.40 6.43 -12.67
N ILE A 253 3.36 7.14 -12.23
CA ILE A 253 2.21 7.58 -13.01
C ILE A 253 2.20 9.11 -13.03
N SER A 254 2.09 9.69 -14.22
CA SER A 254 1.81 11.11 -14.43
C SER A 254 0.31 11.37 -14.56
N THR A 255 -0.16 12.48 -14.00
CA THR A 255 -1.52 13.00 -14.23
C THR A 255 -1.83 13.28 -15.70
N ASN A 256 -0.81 13.41 -16.56
CA ASN A 256 -0.99 13.59 -18.00
C ASN A 256 -1.38 12.32 -18.77
N GLY A 257 -1.44 11.17 -18.11
CA GLY A 257 -1.88 9.90 -18.69
C GLY A 257 -0.76 9.00 -19.20
N TRP A 258 0.49 9.20 -18.75
CA TRP A 258 1.62 8.31 -19.02
C TRP A 258 2.26 7.75 -17.75
N GLY A 259 2.98 6.65 -17.87
CA GLY A 259 3.75 6.07 -16.78
C GLY A 259 5.06 5.41 -17.22
N LEU A 260 6.00 5.29 -16.29
CA LEU A 260 7.29 4.62 -16.46
C LEU A 260 7.43 3.52 -15.40
N PHE A 261 7.66 2.29 -15.83
CA PHE A 261 8.00 1.17 -14.94
C PHE A 261 9.39 0.63 -15.28
N VAL A 262 10.30 0.62 -14.31
CA VAL A 262 11.64 0.04 -14.49
C VAL A 262 11.67 -1.36 -13.89
N GLU A 263 11.82 -2.38 -14.72
CA GLU A 263 11.78 -3.78 -14.33
C GLU A 263 13.17 -4.23 -13.85
N SER A 264 13.52 -3.88 -12.62
CA SER A 264 14.84 -4.10 -12.05
C SER A 264 14.77 -4.43 -10.56
N PRO A 265 15.42 -5.52 -10.10
CA PRO A 265 15.53 -5.85 -8.68
C PRO A 265 16.70 -5.15 -7.98
N TYR A 266 17.49 -4.36 -8.73
CA TYR A 266 18.68 -3.69 -8.23
C TYR A 266 18.32 -2.41 -7.47
N PRO A 267 19.21 -1.91 -6.58
CA PRO A 267 18.99 -0.66 -5.88
C PRO A 267 18.78 0.49 -6.87
N GLY A 268 17.82 1.35 -6.54
CA GLY A 268 17.40 2.43 -7.41
C GLY A 268 16.94 3.66 -6.66
N ALA A 269 16.72 4.73 -7.40
CA ALA A 269 16.06 5.93 -6.91
C ALA A 269 15.31 6.63 -8.04
N PHE A 270 14.22 7.29 -7.68
CA PHE A 270 13.52 8.23 -8.54
C PHE A 270 13.71 9.64 -8.00
N ASP A 271 14.40 10.49 -8.75
CA ASP A 271 14.37 11.94 -8.57
C ASP A 271 13.21 12.50 -9.40
N VAL A 272 12.17 12.96 -8.73
CA VAL A 272 10.90 13.31 -9.38
C VAL A 272 10.83 14.82 -9.54
N ALA A 273 11.52 15.35 -10.54
CA ALA A 273 11.64 16.78 -10.78
C ALA A 273 12.10 17.59 -9.55
N ALA A 274 12.98 16.99 -8.73
CA ALA A 274 13.51 17.61 -7.52
C ALA A 274 14.84 18.33 -7.81
N THR A 275 15.74 17.68 -8.55
CA THR A 275 17.02 18.30 -8.97
C THR A 275 16.88 19.11 -10.25
N GLU A 276 16.12 18.61 -11.22
CA GLU A 276 15.84 19.26 -12.51
C GLU A 276 14.33 19.29 -12.74
N GLU A 277 13.73 20.49 -12.77
CA GLU A 277 12.27 20.64 -12.76
C GLU A 277 11.55 20.04 -13.98
N ASP A 278 12.27 19.79 -15.08
CA ASP A 278 11.72 19.27 -16.34
C ASP A 278 12.09 17.80 -16.59
N ARG A 279 12.57 17.08 -15.56
CA ARG A 279 12.92 15.65 -15.66
C ARG A 279 12.40 14.87 -14.46
N VAL A 280 11.84 13.69 -14.75
CA VAL A 280 11.83 12.58 -13.77
C VAL A 280 13.02 11.70 -14.11
N ASP A 281 13.85 11.34 -13.14
CA ASP A 281 15.07 10.56 -13.35
C ASP A 281 15.04 9.27 -12.52
N ALA A 282 14.86 8.16 -13.22
CA ALA A 282 14.91 6.82 -12.67
C ALA A 282 16.34 6.27 -12.81
N TRP A 283 17.08 6.22 -11.70
CA TRP A 283 18.48 5.82 -11.64
C TRP A 283 18.60 4.45 -10.95
N PHE A 284 19.22 3.47 -11.62
CA PHE A 284 19.47 2.13 -11.10
C PHE A 284 20.96 1.75 -11.11
N GLY A 285 21.42 1.13 -10.02
CA GLY A 285 22.78 0.66 -9.84
C GLY A 285 22.92 -0.84 -10.04
N THR A 286 23.20 -1.25 -11.28
CA THR A 286 23.38 -2.65 -11.68
C THR A 286 24.80 -3.17 -11.43
N GLY A 287 25.78 -2.27 -11.23
CA GLY A 287 27.14 -2.62 -10.81
C GLY A 287 27.81 -3.66 -11.73
N VAL A 288 28.35 -4.72 -11.13
CA VAL A 288 29.02 -5.82 -11.86
C VAL A 288 28.10 -6.61 -12.79
N ASP A 289 26.78 -6.54 -12.58
CA ASP A 289 25.78 -7.28 -13.35
C ASP A 289 25.19 -6.45 -14.50
N SER A 290 25.72 -5.25 -14.76
CA SER A 290 25.26 -4.35 -15.84
C SER A 290 25.33 -4.97 -17.24
N LYS A 291 26.07 -6.06 -17.42
CA LYS A 291 26.08 -6.87 -18.66
C LYS A 291 24.69 -7.38 -19.06
N ASP A 292 23.79 -7.58 -18.08
CA ASP A 292 22.41 -8.03 -18.31
C ASP A 292 21.50 -6.85 -18.73
N GLY A 293 21.97 -5.62 -18.50
CA GLY A 293 21.32 -4.39 -18.93
C GLY A 293 20.15 -3.95 -18.06
N LEU A 294 19.35 -3.01 -18.57
CA LEU A 294 18.16 -2.48 -17.90
C LEU A 294 16.94 -2.59 -18.82
N ARG A 295 15.83 -3.08 -18.28
CA ARG A 295 14.52 -3.09 -18.95
C ARG A 295 13.60 -2.07 -18.30
N PHE A 296 12.92 -1.30 -19.12
CA PHE A 296 11.84 -0.42 -18.66
C PHE A 296 10.68 -0.38 -19.65
N TRP A 297 9.56 0.14 -19.17
CA TRP A 297 8.28 0.17 -19.85
C TRP A 297 7.74 1.59 -19.84
N LEU A 298 7.21 2.02 -20.98
CA LEU A 298 6.43 3.24 -21.10
C LEU A 298 4.97 2.87 -21.32
N PHE A 299 4.09 3.48 -20.52
CA PHE A 299 2.66 3.28 -20.55
C PHE A 299 1.93 4.57 -20.90
N ALA A 300 0.86 4.49 -21.69
CA ALA A 300 -0.09 5.58 -21.92
C ALA A 300 -1.54 5.08 -21.86
N ALA A 301 -2.43 5.94 -21.37
CA ALA A 301 -3.87 5.73 -21.36
C ALA A 301 -4.62 7.07 -21.48
N ASP A 302 -5.89 7.00 -21.84
CA ASP A 302 -6.77 8.18 -21.92
C ASP A 302 -6.99 8.81 -20.53
N HIS A 303 -7.01 8.00 -19.46
CA HIS A 303 -7.13 8.44 -18.08
C HIS A 303 -6.00 7.86 -17.21
N PRO A 304 -5.35 8.63 -16.32
CA PRO A 304 -4.17 8.15 -15.57
C PRO A 304 -4.44 6.95 -14.66
N LEU A 305 -5.67 6.81 -14.12
CA LEU A 305 -6.06 5.61 -13.36
C LEU A 305 -5.99 4.30 -14.15
N ASP A 306 -6.02 4.34 -15.48
CA ASP A 306 -6.01 3.14 -16.33
C ASP A 306 -4.58 2.59 -16.57
N LEU A 307 -3.55 3.31 -16.12
CA LEU A 307 -2.16 2.91 -16.28
C LEU A 307 -1.79 1.71 -15.40
N THR A 308 -2.41 1.57 -14.23
CA THR A 308 -2.16 0.42 -13.35
C THR A 308 -2.54 -0.90 -14.03
N LYS A 309 -3.57 -0.91 -14.88
CA LYS A 309 -3.90 -2.08 -15.70
C LYS A 309 -2.75 -2.47 -16.65
N LYS A 310 -2.11 -1.48 -17.27
CA LYS A 310 -0.96 -1.71 -18.18
C LYS A 310 0.22 -2.31 -17.41
N TYR A 311 0.43 -1.87 -16.17
CA TYR A 311 1.40 -2.46 -15.26
C TYR A 311 1.04 -3.91 -14.91
N TYR A 312 -0.21 -4.22 -14.55
CA TYR A 312 -0.68 -5.59 -14.26
C TYR A 312 -0.60 -6.54 -15.45
N ASP A 313 -0.83 -6.06 -16.68
CA ASP A 313 -0.67 -6.86 -17.89
C ASP A 313 0.77 -7.41 -18.05
N ILE A 314 1.75 -6.80 -17.37
CA ILE A 314 3.16 -7.21 -17.36
C ILE A 314 3.55 -7.96 -16.09
N THR A 315 3.15 -7.45 -14.93
CA THR A 315 3.62 -7.93 -13.63
C THR A 315 2.68 -8.94 -12.96
N GLY A 316 1.49 -9.14 -13.52
CA GLY A 316 0.43 -9.99 -12.98
C GLY A 316 -0.63 -9.20 -12.22
N TYR A 317 -1.85 -9.74 -12.20
CA TYR A 317 -2.99 -9.11 -11.51
C TYR A 317 -2.94 -9.38 -10.00
N PRO A 318 -3.37 -8.41 -9.17
CA PRO A 318 -3.43 -8.59 -7.73
C PRO A 318 -4.22 -9.82 -7.31
N MET A 319 -3.71 -10.56 -6.34
CA MET A 319 -4.44 -11.63 -5.66
C MET A 319 -5.61 -11.03 -4.90
N LEU A 320 -6.81 -11.49 -5.20
CA LEU A 320 -7.98 -11.04 -4.46
C LEU A 320 -7.98 -11.68 -3.06
N PRO A 321 -8.23 -10.90 -1.99
CA PRO A 321 -8.43 -11.47 -0.67
C PRO A 321 -9.70 -12.33 -0.66
N ALA A 322 -9.78 -13.27 0.28
CA ALA A 322 -11.03 -13.96 0.56
C ALA A 322 -12.17 -12.98 0.90
N LYS A 323 -13.42 -13.32 0.58
CA LYS A 323 -14.58 -12.47 0.89
C LYS A 323 -14.70 -12.12 2.38
N TRP A 324 -14.31 -13.05 3.27
CA TRP A 324 -14.30 -12.82 4.72
C TRP A 324 -13.31 -11.73 5.12
N ALA A 325 -12.24 -11.57 4.36
CA ALA A 325 -11.19 -10.60 4.61
C ALA A 325 -11.64 -9.15 4.34
N LEU A 326 -12.73 -8.93 3.61
CA LEU A 326 -13.29 -7.57 3.46
C LEU A 326 -14.34 -7.22 4.53
N GLY A 327 -14.51 -8.06 5.56
CA GLY A 327 -15.19 -7.67 6.80
C GLY A 327 -14.20 -7.12 7.83
N PRO A 328 -14.64 -6.50 8.94
CA PRO A 328 -13.73 -6.06 10.00
C PRO A 328 -13.06 -7.24 10.71
N TRP A 329 -11.84 -7.03 11.20
CA TRP A 329 -11.08 -8.01 11.97
C TRP A 329 -10.61 -7.43 13.29
N ILE A 330 -10.46 -8.30 14.30
CA ILE A 330 -9.84 -7.97 15.58
C ILE A 330 -8.55 -8.77 15.75
N TRP A 331 -7.55 -8.13 16.34
CA TRP A 331 -6.35 -8.81 16.79
C TRP A 331 -5.84 -8.28 18.11
N ARG A 332 -5.04 -9.11 18.78
CA ARG A 332 -4.24 -8.74 19.95
C ARG A 332 -2.79 -9.11 19.70
N ASP A 333 -1.89 -8.24 20.17
CA ASP A 333 -0.43 -8.42 20.12
C ASP A 333 -0.07 -9.63 21.00
N GLU A 334 -0.20 -9.46 22.31
CA GLU A 334 0.00 -10.54 23.28
C GLU A 334 -1.35 -10.95 23.89
N ILE A 335 -1.86 -12.13 23.56
CA ILE A 335 -3.03 -12.72 24.22
C ILE A 335 -2.63 -13.89 25.10
N ASP A 336 -3.13 -13.90 26.34
CA ASP A 336 -2.62 -14.76 27.40
C ASP A 336 -2.71 -16.26 27.10
N ASN A 337 -3.84 -16.71 26.55
CA ASN A 337 -4.15 -18.13 26.33
C ASN A 337 -5.43 -18.32 25.50
N GLN A 338 -5.72 -19.58 25.19
CA GLN A 338 -6.93 -20.00 24.48
C GLN A 338 -8.23 -19.47 25.10
N THR A 339 -8.36 -19.41 26.43
CA THR A 339 -9.61 -18.96 27.08
C THR A 339 -9.90 -17.49 26.76
N ALA A 340 -8.86 -16.66 26.74
CA ALA A 340 -9.01 -15.24 26.39
C ALA A 340 -9.46 -15.06 24.93
N VAL A 341 -8.91 -15.85 23.99
CA VAL A 341 -9.37 -15.86 22.59
C VAL A 341 -10.85 -16.22 22.51
N GLU A 342 -11.26 -17.30 23.18
CA GLU A 342 -12.66 -17.73 23.19
C GLU A 342 -13.61 -16.70 23.84
N GLU A 343 -13.15 -15.95 24.84
CA GLU A 343 -13.91 -14.87 25.49
C GLU A 343 -14.11 -13.67 24.55
N ASP A 344 -13.08 -13.25 23.82
CA ASP A 344 -13.20 -12.19 22.81
C ASP A 344 -14.21 -12.57 21.73
N LEU A 345 -14.10 -13.77 21.16
CA LEU A 345 -15.02 -14.26 20.12
C LEU A 345 -16.48 -14.21 20.57
N ARG A 346 -16.75 -14.62 21.81
CA ARG A 346 -18.09 -14.59 22.40
C ARG A 346 -18.56 -13.16 22.69
N THR A 347 -17.67 -12.31 23.17
CA THR A 347 -17.97 -10.91 23.51
C THR A 347 -18.34 -10.11 22.26
N ILE A 348 -17.59 -10.26 21.17
CA ILE A 348 -17.89 -9.63 19.88
C ILE A 348 -19.31 -9.96 19.42
N ARG A 349 -19.72 -11.22 19.49
CA ARG A 349 -21.08 -11.65 19.13
C ARG A 349 -22.14 -11.17 20.12
N ALA A 350 -21.87 -11.23 21.42
CA ALA A 350 -22.78 -10.74 22.45
C ALA A 350 -23.07 -9.23 22.33
N LEU A 351 -22.09 -8.46 21.85
CA LEU A 351 -22.20 -7.01 21.62
C LEU A 351 -22.69 -6.63 20.21
N ASN A 352 -23.01 -7.64 19.38
CA ASN A 352 -23.42 -7.49 17.98
C ASN A 352 -22.45 -6.62 17.16
N LEU A 353 -21.15 -6.89 17.30
CA LEU A 353 -20.11 -6.19 16.55
C LEU A 353 -19.85 -6.92 15.24
N ALA A 354 -19.89 -6.17 14.13
CA ALA A 354 -19.58 -6.72 12.82
C ALA A 354 -18.10 -7.06 12.74
N THR A 355 -17.79 -8.35 12.56
CA THR A 355 -16.41 -8.87 12.53
C THR A 355 -16.41 -10.24 11.86
N SER A 356 -15.53 -10.42 10.87
CA SER A 356 -15.35 -11.67 10.10
C SER A 356 -14.00 -12.34 10.34
N GLY A 357 -13.00 -11.61 10.82
CA GLY A 357 -11.65 -12.11 11.07
C GLY A 357 -11.25 -11.97 12.54
N TYR A 358 -10.47 -12.94 13.03
CA TYR A 358 -9.78 -12.84 14.30
C TYR A 358 -8.37 -13.42 14.13
N TRP A 359 -7.34 -12.73 14.60
CA TRP A 359 -6.02 -13.35 14.62
C TRP A 359 -5.25 -13.12 15.90
N ILE A 360 -4.30 -14.02 16.08
CA ILE A 360 -3.38 -14.03 17.19
C ILE A 360 -2.03 -13.60 16.62
N ASP A 361 -1.50 -12.49 17.12
CA ASP A 361 -0.13 -12.10 16.84
C ASP A 361 0.84 -12.97 17.67
N ARG A 362 1.92 -12.44 18.22
CA ARG A 362 2.87 -13.21 19.05
C ARG A 362 2.81 -12.83 20.54
N PRO A 363 3.00 -13.77 21.48
CA PRO A 363 3.32 -15.18 21.27
C PRO A 363 2.09 -16.11 21.33
N PHE A 364 1.96 -17.03 20.38
CA PHE A 364 1.03 -18.16 20.45
C PHE A 364 1.72 -19.53 20.36
N ALA A 365 2.89 -19.56 19.73
CA ALA A 365 3.72 -20.74 19.52
C ALA A 365 4.80 -20.89 20.61
N SER A 366 5.42 -22.07 20.70
CA SER A 366 6.49 -22.34 21.68
C SER A 366 7.81 -21.61 21.39
N GLY A 367 7.87 -20.86 20.30
CA GLY A 367 8.98 -20.05 19.83
C GLY A 367 8.59 -19.36 18.52
N VAL A 368 9.39 -18.40 18.06
CA VAL A 368 9.13 -17.73 16.77
C VAL A 368 9.19 -18.76 15.64
N ASN A 369 8.05 -18.88 14.94
CA ASN A 369 7.76 -19.90 13.92
C ASN A 369 8.17 -21.32 14.34
N ALA A 370 7.77 -21.73 15.54
CA ALA A 370 7.89 -23.12 15.98
C ALA A 370 6.92 -24.07 15.24
N PHE A 371 5.96 -23.52 14.48
CA PHE A 371 4.93 -24.27 13.75
C PHE A 371 4.10 -25.21 14.65
N ASP A 372 3.85 -24.73 15.87
CA ASP A 372 2.99 -25.33 16.89
C ASP A 372 2.11 -24.27 17.56
N PHE A 373 1.24 -24.72 18.46
CA PHE A 373 0.61 -23.89 19.48
C PHE A 373 1.23 -24.29 20.82
N LYS A 374 1.62 -23.31 21.65
CA LYS A 374 2.26 -23.59 22.94
C LYS A 374 1.31 -24.37 23.86
N PRO A 375 1.57 -25.65 24.18
CA PRO A 375 0.56 -26.52 24.76
C PRO A 375 0.02 -26.09 26.14
N GLN A 376 0.79 -25.33 26.91
CA GLN A 376 0.37 -24.83 28.22
C GLN A 376 -0.68 -23.73 28.12
N ASP A 377 -0.60 -22.89 27.07
CA ASP A 377 -1.45 -21.73 26.88
C ASP A 377 -2.61 -22.06 25.92
N TYR A 378 -2.39 -23.02 25.01
CA TYR A 378 -3.36 -23.51 24.03
C TYR A 378 -3.50 -25.04 24.13
N PRO A 379 -4.23 -25.55 25.14
CA PRO A 379 -4.36 -26.99 25.37
C PRO A 379 -5.24 -27.72 24.34
N ASP A 380 -6.15 -27.01 23.64
CA ASP A 380 -7.00 -27.57 22.58
C ASP A 380 -7.26 -26.53 21.46
N PRO A 381 -6.22 -26.18 20.67
CA PRO A 381 -6.34 -25.16 19.63
C PRO A 381 -7.34 -25.54 18.55
N GLN A 382 -7.59 -26.84 18.32
CA GLN A 382 -8.59 -27.27 17.35
C GLN A 382 -10.01 -26.91 17.80
N ALA A 383 -10.34 -27.08 19.08
CA ALA A 383 -11.63 -26.65 19.61
C ALA A 383 -11.81 -25.13 19.54
N MET A 384 -10.76 -24.35 19.81
CA MET A 384 -10.76 -22.90 19.67
C MET A 384 -11.04 -22.45 18.23
N ILE A 385 -10.36 -23.05 17.25
CA ILE A 385 -10.58 -22.76 15.82
C ILE A 385 -12.01 -23.13 15.40
N ASN A 386 -12.51 -24.29 15.83
CA ASN A 386 -13.88 -24.70 15.55
C ASN A 386 -14.91 -23.71 16.13
N LEU A 387 -14.69 -23.23 17.36
CA LEU A 387 -15.54 -22.21 17.97
C LEU A 387 -15.54 -20.91 17.15
N ALA A 388 -14.36 -20.45 16.72
CA ALA A 388 -14.24 -19.27 15.87
C ALA A 388 -15.07 -19.44 14.59
N HIS A 389 -14.96 -20.60 13.92
CA HIS A 389 -15.71 -20.89 12.70
C HIS A 389 -17.22 -20.99 12.94
N ASP A 390 -17.66 -21.64 14.02
CA ASP A 390 -19.07 -21.76 14.38
C ASP A 390 -19.73 -20.39 14.59
N LEU A 391 -18.96 -19.43 15.12
CA LEU A 391 -19.38 -18.04 15.32
C LEU A 391 -19.14 -17.15 14.09
N GLY A 392 -18.70 -17.68 12.95
CA GLY A 392 -18.48 -16.94 11.71
C GLY A 392 -17.25 -16.03 11.74
N PHE A 393 -16.20 -16.46 12.40
CA PHE A 393 -14.87 -15.87 12.28
C PHE A 393 -13.98 -16.75 11.40
N ARG A 394 -12.92 -16.14 10.88
CA ARG A 394 -11.83 -16.80 10.18
C ARG A 394 -10.53 -16.44 10.87
N MET A 395 -9.66 -17.44 11.04
CA MET A 395 -8.47 -17.29 11.87
C MET A 395 -7.21 -17.09 11.03
N ALA A 396 -6.38 -16.14 11.47
CA ALA A 396 -5.03 -15.96 10.97
C ALA A 396 -4.01 -15.98 12.12
N LEU A 397 -2.73 -16.11 11.76
CA LEU A 397 -1.61 -16.15 12.72
C LEU A 397 -0.45 -15.26 12.24
N TRP A 398 0.24 -14.60 13.17
CA TRP A 398 1.50 -13.93 12.86
C TRP A 398 2.61 -14.94 12.53
N GLN A 399 3.45 -14.58 11.57
CA GLN A 399 4.61 -15.35 11.12
C GLN A 399 5.75 -14.40 10.72
N ALA A 400 6.96 -14.93 10.75
CA ALA A 400 8.17 -14.29 10.20
C ALA A 400 8.98 -15.30 9.35
N PRO A 401 10.05 -14.93 8.65
CA PRO A 401 10.87 -15.88 7.91
C PRO A 401 12.05 -16.47 8.72
N TYR A 402 11.96 -16.49 10.06
CA TYR A 402 13.04 -16.87 10.99
C TYR A 402 12.72 -18.10 11.83
N LEU A 403 13.76 -18.79 12.29
CA LEU A 403 13.67 -19.84 13.32
C LEU A 403 14.46 -19.43 14.56
N ALA A 404 13.79 -18.84 15.55
CA ALA A 404 14.46 -18.44 16.79
C ALA A 404 14.58 -19.62 17.76
N GLY A 405 15.79 -20.15 17.92
CA GLY A 405 16.14 -21.14 18.94
C GLY A 405 16.71 -20.48 20.20
N ASN A 406 15.92 -19.66 20.89
CA ASN A 406 16.36 -19.04 22.14
C ASN A 406 16.26 -20.02 23.32
N LYS A 407 16.68 -19.62 24.52
CA LYS A 407 16.71 -20.50 25.71
C LYS A 407 15.32 -20.98 26.13
N GLU A 408 14.26 -20.25 25.77
CA GLU A 408 12.87 -20.52 26.12
C GLU A 408 12.16 -21.39 25.08
N SER A 409 12.75 -21.58 23.88
CA SER A 409 12.22 -22.42 22.83
C SER A 409 12.07 -23.89 23.25
N SER A 410 10.99 -24.54 22.79
CA SER A 410 10.75 -25.97 22.95
C SER A 410 11.84 -26.85 22.32
N ASP A 411 11.90 -28.12 22.72
CA ASP A 411 12.84 -29.08 22.13
C ASP A 411 12.53 -29.33 20.64
N GLU A 412 11.24 -29.28 20.26
CA GLU A 412 10.76 -29.36 18.89
C GLU A 412 11.28 -28.18 18.05
N THR A 413 11.19 -26.95 18.57
CA THR A 413 11.72 -25.75 17.90
C THR A 413 13.22 -25.87 17.66
N LYS A 414 13.96 -26.34 18.68
CA LYS A 414 15.42 -26.57 18.57
C LYS A 414 15.75 -27.63 17.54
N ALA A 415 14.93 -28.67 17.40
CA ALA A 415 15.10 -29.71 16.40
C ALA A 415 14.88 -29.19 14.97
N LEU A 416 13.87 -28.33 14.75
CA LEU A 416 13.66 -27.67 13.45
C LEU A 416 14.85 -26.80 13.05
N LEU A 417 15.34 -25.98 13.98
CA LEU A 417 16.53 -25.15 13.73
C LEU A 417 17.78 -25.99 13.44
N ALA A 418 18.01 -27.07 14.20
CA ALA A 418 19.13 -27.98 13.97
C ALA A 418 19.05 -28.64 12.58
N HIS A 419 17.85 -29.06 12.17
CA HIS A 419 17.61 -29.63 10.85
C HIS A 419 17.91 -28.62 9.73
N ALA A 420 17.39 -27.40 9.81
CA ALA A 420 17.64 -26.35 8.82
C ALA A 420 19.14 -26.03 8.68
N LYS A 421 19.89 -26.05 9.79
CA LYS A 421 21.36 -25.88 9.79
C LYS A 421 22.07 -27.06 9.14
N GLU A 422 21.67 -28.29 9.46
CA GLU A 422 22.27 -29.50 8.87
C GLU A 422 22.05 -29.59 7.35
N GLN A 423 20.88 -29.15 6.87
CA GLN A 423 20.54 -29.18 5.45
C GLN A 423 21.02 -27.94 4.66
N GLY A 424 21.60 -26.94 5.33
CA GLY A 424 22.05 -25.71 4.66
C GLY A 424 20.90 -24.88 4.08
N PHE A 425 19.82 -24.71 4.86
CA PHE A 425 18.63 -23.93 4.46
C PHE A 425 18.73 -22.43 4.76
N PHE A 426 19.91 -21.96 5.16
CA PHE A 426 20.20 -20.55 5.38
C PHE A 426 21.20 -20.06 4.32
N PRO A 427 21.19 -18.75 3.98
CA PRO A 427 22.22 -18.16 3.14
C PRO A 427 23.64 -18.43 3.69
N ASP A 428 24.63 -18.53 2.81
CA ASP A 428 26.05 -18.63 3.17
C ASP A 428 26.92 -17.90 2.13
N PRO A 429 27.54 -16.75 2.48
CA PRO A 429 27.52 -16.10 3.79
C PRO A 429 26.15 -15.50 4.14
N VAL A 430 25.90 -15.28 5.44
CA VAL A 430 24.80 -14.45 5.95
C VAL A 430 25.30 -13.03 6.19
N GLY A 431 24.59 -12.04 5.67
CA GLY A 431 24.91 -10.63 5.90
C GLY A 431 24.44 -10.13 7.26
N VAL A 432 24.30 -8.80 7.40
CA VAL A 432 23.83 -8.19 8.66
C VAL A 432 22.31 -8.32 8.74
N ALA A 433 21.82 -9.16 9.65
CA ALA A 433 20.40 -9.17 10.02
C ALA A 433 20.11 -8.03 11.01
N LEU A 434 19.06 -7.24 10.75
CA LEU A 434 18.62 -6.16 11.64
C LEU A 434 17.63 -6.62 12.72
N ASN A 435 17.12 -7.85 12.61
CA ASN A 435 16.24 -8.46 13.60
C ASN A 435 16.99 -9.14 14.77
N GLY A 436 16.23 -9.52 15.80
CA GLY A 436 16.73 -10.25 16.97
C GLY A 436 16.38 -11.74 16.99
N TRP A 437 15.87 -12.30 15.88
CA TRP A 437 15.20 -13.60 15.83
C TRP A 437 16.03 -14.70 15.16
N GLY A 438 16.97 -14.35 14.28
CA GLY A 438 17.92 -15.29 13.68
C GLY A 438 18.11 -15.07 12.19
N ASP A 439 18.72 -16.06 11.54
CA ASP A 439 18.97 -16.04 10.10
C ASP A 439 17.67 -16.30 9.33
N ILE A 440 17.53 -15.65 8.17
CA ILE A 440 16.40 -15.84 7.27
C ILE A 440 16.52 -17.18 6.53
N ILE A 441 15.41 -17.87 6.30
CA ILE A 441 15.39 -19.06 5.44
C ILE A 441 15.68 -18.68 3.99
N ASP A 442 16.56 -19.44 3.34
CA ASP A 442 16.86 -19.29 1.92
C ASP A 442 15.78 -19.97 1.07
N PHE A 443 14.75 -19.20 0.71
CA PHE A 443 13.67 -19.67 -0.16
C PHE A 443 14.08 -19.86 -1.64
N THR A 444 15.31 -19.54 -2.03
CA THR A 444 15.84 -19.90 -3.36
C THR A 444 16.22 -21.38 -3.43
N ASN A 445 16.50 -22.00 -2.28
CA ASN A 445 16.71 -23.43 -2.17
C ASN A 445 15.36 -24.17 -2.26
N PRO A 446 15.11 -24.98 -3.31
CA PRO A 446 13.82 -25.65 -3.50
C PRO A 446 13.49 -26.65 -2.37
N GLU A 447 14.50 -27.23 -1.70
CA GLU A 447 14.29 -28.12 -0.56
C GLU A 447 13.88 -27.34 0.69
N ALA A 448 14.49 -26.17 0.93
CA ALA A 448 14.11 -25.28 2.03
C ALA A 448 12.68 -24.74 1.84
N PHE A 449 12.34 -24.32 0.61
CA PHE A 449 11.00 -23.88 0.25
C PHE A 449 9.95 -24.96 0.52
N ALA A 450 10.18 -26.19 0.02
CA ALA A 450 9.25 -27.30 0.21
C ALA A 450 9.13 -27.72 1.69
N TRP A 451 10.23 -27.69 2.43
CA TRP A 451 10.26 -27.99 3.84
C TRP A 451 9.44 -26.96 4.64
N TRP A 452 9.70 -25.67 4.45
CA TRP A 452 8.98 -24.59 5.12
C TRP A 452 7.48 -24.65 4.83
N LYS A 453 7.12 -24.88 3.56
CA LYS A 453 5.74 -25.10 3.13
C LYS A 453 5.04 -26.19 3.95
N SER A 454 5.70 -27.34 4.13
CA SER A 454 5.15 -28.45 4.92
C SER A 454 4.95 -28.13 6.40
N LEU A 455 5.68 -27.15 6.94
CA LEU A 455 5.50 -26.68 8.31
C LEU A 455 4.28 -25.75 8.42
N ILE A 456 4.10 -24.84 7.45
CA ILE A 456 2.91 -23.97 7.36
C ILE A 456 1.63 -24.80 7.23
N GLU A 457 1.68 -25.88 6.45
CA GLU A 457 0.57 -26.82 6.27
C GLU A 457 0.06 -27.40 7.60
N ARG A 458 0.86 -27.42 8.67
CA ARG A 458 0.38 -27.84 10.00
C ARG A 458 -0.72 -26.91 10.52
N TYR A 459 -0.62 -25.61 10.29
CA TYR A 459 -1.63 -24.64 10.69
C TYR A 459 -2.83 -24.65 9.75
N THR A 460 -2.60 -24.67 8.44
CA THR A 460 -3.72 -24.64 7.47
C THR A 460 -4.56 -25.92 7.54
N ASN A 461 -3.94 -27.08 7.83
CA ASN A 461 -4.67 -28.33 8.09
C ASN A 461 -5.55 -28.30 9.36
N MET A 462 -5.27 -27.39 10.31
CA MET A 462 -6.13 -27.18 11.50
C MET A 462 -7.30 -26.24 11.22
N GLY A 463 -7.30 -25.54 10.08
CA GLY A 463 -8.30 -24.54 9.71
C GLY A 463 -7.84 -23.09 9.83
N ILE A 464 -6.53 -22.82 9.90
CA ILE A 464 -6.01 -21.46 9.75
C ILE A 464 -6.08 -21.05 8.28
N GLU A 465 -6.70 -19.89 8.00
CA GLU A 465 -7.04 -19.43 6.65
C GLU A 465 -6.29 -18.15 6.26
N GLY A 466 -5.45 -17.60 7.15
CA GLY A 466 -4.61 -16.46 6.80
C GLY A 466 -3.35 -16.34 7.66
N PHE A 467 -2.45 -15.47 7.21
CA PHE A 467 -1.21 -15.16 7.94
C PHE A 467 -0.89 -13.66 7.88
N LYS A 468 -0.42 -13.12 9.01
CA LYS A 468 0.27 -11.82 9.08
C LYS A 468 1.77 -12.08 8.94
N LEU A 469 2.33 -11.71 7.80
CA LEU A 469 3.72 -11.93 7.42
C LEU A 469 4.53 -10.67 7.69
N ASP A 470 5.31 -10.71 8.76
CA ASP A 470 6.20 -9.64 9.19
C ASP A 470 7.61 -9.83 8.59
N TYR A 471 8.35 -8.73 8.44
CA TYR A 471 9.70 -8.68 7.85
C TYR A 471 9.78 -9.09 6.35
N ALA A 472 10.90 -9.76 5.99
CA ALA A 472 11.46 -10.00 4.66
C ALA A 472 12.27 -8.85 4.02
N GLU A 473 12.17 -7.62 4.53
CA GLU A 473 13.04 -6.49 4.17
C GLU A 473 14.42 -6.50 4.88
N ASP A 474 14.67 -7.45 5.78
CA ASP A 474 15.93 -7.57 6.53
C ASP A 474 17.13 -8.05 5.71
N VAL A 475 16.90 -8.51 4.47
CA VAL A 475 17.99 -8.67 3.50
C VAL A 475 18.43 -7.28 3.06
N VAL A 476 19.21 -6.63 3.91
CA VAL A 476 19.71 -5.28 3.63
C VAL A 476 20.84 -5.34 2.62
N LEU A 477 20.85 -4.38 1.69
CA LEU A 477 21.90 -4.19 0.70
C LEU A 477 23.26 -3.97 1.36
N GLY A 478 23.28 -3.13 2.39
CA GLY A 478 24.49 -2.69 3.03
C GLY A 478 24.24 -1.71 4.16
N LEU A 479 25.33 -1.35 4.83
CA LEU A 479 25.35 -0.23 5.77
C LEU A 479 25.97 0.96 5.04
N PHE A 480 25.13 1.93 4.70
CA PHE A 480 25.50 3.01 3.78
C PHE A 480 25.95 2.42 2.43
N SER A 481 27.10 2.85 1.90
CA SER A 481 27.59 2.36 0.61
C SER A 481 28.36 1.02 0.67
N GLY A 482 28.67 0.51 1.86
CA GLY A 482 29.40 -0.74 2.04
C GLY A 482 28.47 -1.94 2.08
N ARG A 483 28.79 -2.98 1.32
CA ARG A 483 28.01 -4.23 1.29
C ARG A 483 28.00 -4.96 2.63
N THR A 484 26.89 -5.62 2.89
CA THR A 484 26.78 -6.69 3.89
C THR A 484 26.52 -7.99 3.14
N PRO A 485 27.54 -8.78 2.74
CA PRO A 485 27.37 -9.83 1.74
C PRO A 485 26.41 -10.95 2.16
N TRP A 486 25.52 -11.33 1.24
CA TRP A 486 24.67 -12.52 1.37
C TRP A 486 24.92 -13.47 0.18
N GLY A 487 24.90 -14.78 0.43
CA GLY A 487 24.99 -15.81 -0.62
C GLY A 487 23.80 -16.75 -0.58
N PHE A 488 22.96 -16.74 -1.62
CA PHE A 488 21.79 -17.61 -1.74
C PHE A 488 22.09 -18.82 -2.64
N TRP A 489 21.29 -19.87 -2.49
CA TRP A 489 21.46 -21.17 -3.16
C TRP A 489 21.46 -21.07 -4.69
N ASP A 490 20.68 -20.15 -5.27
CA ASP A 490 20.63 -19.92 -6.72
C ASP A 490 21.80 -19.06 -7.25
N GLY A 491 22.70 -18.61 -6.38
CA GLY A 491 23.84 -17.76 -6.70
C GLY A 491 23.54 -16.25 -6.67
N SER A 492 22.31 -15.85 -6.31
CA SER A 492 21.97 -14.45 -6.06
C SER A 492 22.59 -13.94 -4.75
N ASN A 493 22.56 -12.62 -4.58
CA ASN A 493 23.11 -11.93 -3.42
C ASN A 493 22.21 -10.73 -3.04
N GLU A 494 22.63 -9.97 -2.03
CA GLU A 494 21.84 -8.86 -1.49
C GLU A 494 21.51 -7.76 -2.48
N ARG A 495 22.31 -7.56 -3.53
CA ARG A 495 22.05 -6.55 -4.58
C ARG A 495 20.74 -6.78 -5.33
N THR A 496 20.22 -8.02 -5.32
CA THR A 496 18.91 -8.34 -5.89
C THR A 496 17.93 -8.88 -4.85
N MET A 497 18.43 -9.56 -3.81
CA MET A 497 17.58 -10.24 -2.83
C MET A 497 16.97 -9.31 -1.78
N HIS A 498 17.48 -8.08 -1.63
CA HIS A 498 16.78 -7.06 -0.83
C HIS A 498 15.36 -6.74 -1.34
N SER A 499 15.13 -6.93 -2.64
CA SER A 499 13.82 -6.83 -3.28
C SER A 499 13.17 -8.21 -3.40
N ARG A 500 13.88 -9.21 -3.95
CA ARG A 500 13.29 -10.49 -4.35
C ARG A 500 12.97 -11.46 -3.21
N MET A 501 13.59 -11.33 -2.04
CA MET A 501 13.32 -12.23 -0.91
C MET A 501 11.85 -12.18 -0.49
N LYS A 502 11.25 -10.98 -0.52
CA LYS A 502 9.84 -10.73 -0.19
C LYS A 502 8.89 -11.59 -1.05
N LEU A 503 9.14 -11.63 -2.37
CA LEU A 503 8.38 -12.46 -3.33
C LEU A 503 8.38 -13.94 -2.94
N LEU A 504 9.54 -14.49 -2.59
CA LEU A 504 9.68 -15.91 -2.27
C LEU A 504 9.03 -16.25 -0.92
N TYR A 505 9.21 -15.37 0.06
CA TYR A 505 8.58 -15.50 1.38
C TYR A 505 7.06 -15.45 1.28
N HIS A 506 6.49 -14.48 0.58
CA HIS A 506 5.04 -14.40 0.44
C HIS A 506 4.48 -15.57 -0.38
N ARG A 507 5.19 -15.97 -1.45
CA ARG A 507 4.78 -17.11 -2.27
C ARG A 507 4.70 -18.43 -1.49
N VAL A 508 5.65 -18.72 -0.59
CA VAL A 508 5.62 -20.00 0.15
C VAL A 508 4.37 -20.12 1.03
N TYR A 509 3.87 -19.01 1.58
CA TYR A 509 2.60 -18.97 2.32
C TYR A 509 1.39 -18.97 1.39
N ALA A 510 1.41 -18.16 0.33
CA ALA A 510 0.30 -18.08 -0.63
C ALA A 510 -0.04 -19.46 -1.23
N GLU A 511 0.98 -20.29 -1.53
CA GLU A 511 0.75 -21.64 -2.06
C GLU A 511 0.20 -22.66 -1.05
N THR A 512 0.02 -22.28 0.22
CA THR A 512 -0.60 -23.12 1.28
C THR A 512 -2.01 -22.67 1.64
N LEU A 513 -2.41 -21.50 1.17
CA LEU A 513 -3.72 -20.94 1.44
C LEU A 513 -4.81 -21.62 0.60
N PRO A 514 -6.07 -21.68 1.09
CA PRO A 514 -7.19 -22.12 0.28
C PRO A 514 -7.45 -21.19 -0.91
N GLU A 515 -7.72 -21.76 -2.09
CA GLU A 515 -7.94 -21.03 -3.35
C GLU A 515 -9.07 -19.98 -3.26
N ASP A 516 -10.16 -20.29 -2.56
CA ASP A 516 -11.35 -19.42 -2.43
C ASP A 516 -11.46 -18.71 -1.05
N GLY A 517 -10.45 -18.84 -0.19
CA GLY A 517 -10.60 -18.53 1.24
C GLY A 517 -9.35 -18.02 1.97
N GLY A 518 -8.22 -17.93 1.28
CA GLY A 518 -6.94 -17.47 1.82
C GLY A 518 -6.81 -15.96 2.00
N PHE A 519 -5.97 -15.55 2.95
CA PHE A 519 -5.60 -14.16 3.13
C PHE A 519 -4.14 -13.99 3.59
N LEU A 520 -3.37 -13.10 2.95
CA LEU A 520 -2.08 -12.64 3.46
C LEU A 520 -2.08 -11.14 3.76
N LEU A 521 -1.75 -10.79 5.01
CA LEU A 521 -1.36 -9.44 5.40
C LEU A 521 0.16 -9.35 5.42
N CYS A 522 0.75 -8.53 4.57
CA CYS A 522 2.21 -8.39 4.47
C CYS A 522 2.67 -6.98 4.82
N ARG A 523 3.81 -6.88 5.49
CA ARG A 523 4.48 -5.59 5.77
C ARG A 523 5.10 -4.97 4.54
N SER A 524 5.74 -5.82 3.76
CA SER A 524 6.66 -5.44 2.71
C SER A 524 6.22 -6.02 1.39
N GLY A 525 6.81 -5.51 0.31
CA GLY A 525 6.51 -5.97 -1.04
C GLY A 525 7.48 -5.39 -2.04
N THR A 526 7.36 -5.86 -3.29
CA THR A 526 8.04 -5.31 -4.45
C THR A 526 7.19 -5.55 -5.70
N TYR A 527 7.62 -5.08 -6.86
CA TYR A 527 6.88 -5.30 -8.10
C TYR A 527 6.72 -6.81 -8.39
N GLY A 528 5.54 -7.21 -8.87
CA GLY A 528 5.19 -8.61 -9.10
C GLY A 528 4.71 -9.36 -7.85
N ASP A 529 4.82 -8.78 -6.66
CA ASP A 529 4.40 -9.44 -5.42
C ASP A 529 2.90 -9.33 -5.17
N GLN A 530 2.22 -8.40 -5.85
CA GLN A 530 0.76 -8.29 -5.79
C GLN A 530 0.04 -9.60 -6.17
N VAL A 531 0.70 -10.52 -6.91
CA VAL A 531 0.12 -11.83 -7.26
C VAL A 531 0.14 -12.82 -6.10
N ASN A 532 0.94 -12.57 -5.06
CA ASN A 532 1.02 -13.41 -3.86
C ASN A 532 0.39 -12.70 -2.65
N VAL A 533 0.54 -11.39 -2.56
CA VAL A 533 0.12 -10.58 -1.41
C VAL A 533 -1.31 -10.08 -1.62
N SER A 534 -2.19 -10.38 -0.67
CA SER A 534 -3.55 -9.85 -0.69
C SER A 534 -3.59 -8.41 -0.17
N VAL A 535 -3.05 -8.12 1.02
CA VAL A 535 -3.15 -6.80 1.67
C VAL A 535 -1.80 -6.37 2.22
N ILE A 536 -1.51 -5.08 2.09
CA ILE A 536 -0.33 -4.45 2.70
C ILE A 536 -0.73 -3.68 3.96
N TRP A 537 0.10 -3.80 5.01
CA TRP A 537 0.05 -2.96 6.22
C TRP A 537 1.32 -2.07 6.34
N PRO A 538 1.22 -0.86 6.90
CA PRO A 538 2.30 0.15 6.85
C PRO A 538 3.47 -0.09 7.80
N GLY A 539 3.46 -1.14 8.61
CA GLY A 539 4.43 -1.31 9.69
C GLY A 539 3.96 -0.70 11.02
N ASP A 540 4.89 -0.62 11.96
CA ASP A 540 4.64 -0.20 13.34
C ASP A 540 4.49 1.33 13.44
N LEU A 541 3.32 1.87 13.10
CA LEU A 541 3.02 3.30 13.19
C LEU A 541 2.79 3.77 14.63
N ASP A 542 2.95 5.08 14.86
CA ASP A 542 2.70 5.72 16.15
C ASP A 542 1.20 5.76 16.47
N ALA A 543 0.82 5.39 17.69
CA ALA A 543 -0.55 5.45 18.24
C ALA A 543 -1.01 6.90 18.52
N ARG A 544 -0.75 7.80 17.57
CA ARG A 544 -0.89 9.25 17.66
C ARG A 544 -1.37 9.82 16.32
N MET A 545 -1.53 11.14 16.26
CA MET A 545 -1.73 11.90 15.03
C MET A 545 -0.48 12.71 14.67
N TRP A 546 0.71 12.13 14.91
CA TRP A 546 1.99 12.75 14.55
C TRP A 546 2.26 12.61 13.06
N ASP A 547 2.92 13.61 12.49
CA ASP A 547 3.39 13.57 11.11
C ASP A 547 4.66 12.70 11.00
N HIS A 548 4.90 12.16 9.81
CA HIS A 548 6.15 11.44 9.54
C HIS A 548 7.33 12.40 9.68
N ARG A 549 8.39 11.97 10.37
CA ARG A 549 9.58 12.78 10.68
C ARG A 549 9.33 14.00 11.59
N GLU A 550 8.19 14.07 12.27
CA GLU A 550 7.95 15.09 13.29
C GLU A 550 8.91 14.88 14.48
N VAL A 551 9.57 15.95 14.94
CA VAL A 551 10.38 15.89 16.17
C VAL A 551 9.46 16.07 17.36
N VAL A 552 9.30 15.02 18.17
CA VAL A 552 8.36 14.98 19.29
C VAL A 552 9.07 14.67 20.60
N GLU A 553 8.63 15.31 21.68
CA GLU A 553 9.15 15.08 23.03
C GLU A 553 8.48 13.87 23.67
N THR A 554 9.27 12.89 24.10
CA THR A 554 8.81 11.71 24.84
C THR A 554 9.39 11.68 26.25
N ASN A 555 8.90 10.74 27.05
CA ASN A 555 9.49 10.40 28.35
C ASN A 555 10.94 9.89 28.27
N LYS A 556 11.45 9.52 27.08
CA LYS A 556 12.84 9.11 26.84
C LYS A 556 13.69 10.22 26.18
N GLY A 557 13.11 11.41 25.98
CA GLY A 557 13.73 12.53 25.26
C GLY A 557 13.11 12.75 23.87
N PRO A 558 13.67 13.69 23.09
CA PRO A 558 13.19 13.95 21.73
C PRO A 558 13.49 12.77 20.82
N ILE A 559 12.52 12.43 19.98
CA ILE A 559 12.64 11.44 18.91
C ILE A 559 12.16 12.06 17.60
N MET A 560 12.52 11.44 16.48
CA MET A 560 11.87 11.67 15.19
C MET A 560 10.81 10.58 14.97
N ALA A 561 9.55 10.99 14.93
CA ALA A 561 8.39 10.12 14.86
C ALA A 561 8.33 9.33 13.54
N VAL A 562 7.84 8.10 13.62
CA VAL A 562 7.53 7.28 12.44
C VAL A 562 6.32 7.86 11.71
N GLY A 563 5.35 8.39 12.45
CA GLY A 563 4.09 8.90 11.93
C GLY A 563 2.91 8.04 12.37
N GLY A 564 1.75 8.69 12.54
CA GLY A 564 0.52 8.05 13.01
C GLY A 564 -0.61 8.05 11.97
N LEU A 565 -1.82 8.44 12.39
CA LEU A 565 -3.02 8.38 11.56
C LEU A 565 -2.90 9.09 10.19
N GLY A 566 -2.33 10.30 10.14
CA GLY A 566 -2.15 11.02 8.88
C GLY A 566 -1.25 10.24 7.90
N PRO A 567 0.00 9.93 8.29
CA PRO A 567 0.90 9.08 7.52
C PRO A 567 0.33 7.71 7.11
N SER A 568 -0.50 7.10 7.96
CA SER A 568 -1.25 5.87 7.65
C SER A 568 -2.11 6.02 6.39
N ILE A 569 -2.89 7.11 6.30
CA ILE A 569 -3.74 7.41 5.12
C ILE A 569 -2.88 7.63 3.87
N ILE A 570 -1.76 8.35 4.01
CA ILE A 570 -0.82 8.62 2.91
C ILE A 570 -0.26 7.32 2.36
N TYR A 571 0.13 6.40 3.24
CA TYR A 571 0.63 5.09 2.87
C TYR A 571 -0.39 4.30 2.05
N GLY A 572 -1.64 4.21 2.54
CA GLY A 572 -2.74 3.55 1.84
C GLY A 572 -3.04 4.15 0.46
N LEU A 573 -3.00 5.48 0.34
CA LEU A 573 -3.22 6.18 -0.92
C LEU A 573 -2.09 6.00 -1.94
N SER A 574 -0.87 5.73 -1.48
CA SER A 574 0.30 5.51 -2.34
C SER A 574 0.31 4.09 -2.93
N LEU A 575 -0.25 3.11 -2.21
CA LEU A 575 -0.25 1.70 -2.63
C LEU A 575 -1.07 1.40 -3.89
N GLY A 576 -2.28 1.96 -4.00
CA GLY A 576 -3.17 1.71 -5.14
C GLY A 576 -2.52 2.05 -6.49
N PRO A 577 -2.02 3.28 -6.69
CA PRO A 577 -1.24 3.66 -7.87
C PRO A 577 0.06 2.87 -8.07
N SER A 578 0.56 2.21 -7.03
CA SER A 578 1.77 1.38 -7.05
C SER A 578 1.49 -0.11 -7.31
N GLY A 579 0.23 -0.47 -7.57
CA GLY A 579 -0.15 -1.84 -7.93
C GLY A 579 -0.62 -2.71 -6.76
N PHE A 580 -0.73 -2.18 -5.55
CA PHE A 580 -1.27 -2.88 -4.38
C PHE A 580 -2.62 -2.26 -3.98
N PRO A 581 -3.76 -2.83 -4.43
CA PRO A 581 -5.06 -2.17 -4.30
C PRO A 581 -5.71 -2.34 -2.93
N PHE A 582 -5.20 -3.24 -2.08
CA PHE A 582 -5.76 -3.49 -0.75
C PHE A 582 -4.78 -3.11 0.36
N TYR A 583 -5.27 -2.30 1.28
CA TYR A 583 -4.54 -1.69 2.38
C TYR A 583 -5.29 -1.88 3.71
N GLY A 584 -4.54 -2.30 4.74
CA GLY A 584 -4.95 -2.36 6.13
C GLY A 584 -3.96 -1.61 7.03
N ALA A 585 -4.38 -1.28 8.25
CA ALA A 585 -3.54 -0.63 9.24
C ALA A 585 -3.76 -1.26 10.61
N ASP A 586 -2.78 -1.15 11.50
CA ASP A 586 -3.01 -1.36 12.93
C ASP A 586 -3.88 -0.21 13.44
N THR A 587 -5.21 -0.36 13.38
CA THR A 587 -6.13 0.73 13.76
C THR A 587 -5.98 1.04 15.24
N GLY A 588 -5.48 2.24 15.53
CA GLY A 588 -5.09 2.68 16.87
C GLY A 588 -3.57 2.86 17.03
N GLY A 589 -2.77 2.35 16.10
CA GLY A 589 -1.31 2.41 16.09
C GLY A 589 -0.63 1.36 16.97
N TYR A 590 0.67 1.20 16.76
CA TYR A 590 1.50 0.21 17.44
C TYR A 590 2.49 0.87 18.41
N ARG A 591 3.30 1.81 17.95
CA ARG A 591 4.29 2.51 18.79
C ARG A 591 3.58 3.49 19.73
N HIS A 592 4.14 3.67 20.93
CA HIS A 592 3.61 4.58 21.95
C HIS A 592 2.14 4.31 22.35
N SER A 593 1.66 3.08 22.15
CA SER A 593 0.35 2.64 22.60
C SER A 593 0.23 2.69 24.14
N PRO A 594 -0.98 2.87 24.70
CA PRO A 594 -2.27 2.96 24.01
C PRO A 594 -2.51 4.30 23.29
N PRO A 595 -3.36 4.32 22.24
CA PRO A 595 -3.90 5.58 21.71
C PRO A 595 -4.83 6.25 22.71
N ASP A 596 -4.98 7.58 22.61
CA ASP A 596 -6.08 8.25 23.29
C ASP A 596 -7.43 8.00 22.56
N LYS A 597 -8.53 8.23 23.27
CA LYS A 597 -9.90 8.09 22.75
C LYS A 597 -10.11 8.75 21.39
N GLU A 598 -9.62 9.99 21.22
CA GLU A 598 -9.80 10.71 19.95
C GLU A 598 -9.05 10.03 18.80
N THR A 599 -7.78 9.67 19.03
CA THR A 599 -6.94 8.98 18.05
C THR A 599 -7.56 7.66 17.64
N PHE A 600 -7.99 6.84 18.60
CA PHE A 600 -8.62 5.56 18.31
C PHE A 600 -9.91 5.72 17.49
N MET A 601 -10.77 6.68 17.87
CA MET A 601 -12.01 6.97 17.16
C MET A 601 -11.79 7.46 15.73
N ARG A 602 -10.90 8.43 15.52
CA ARG A 602 -10.59 8.92 14.16
C ARG A 602 -9.95 7.84 13.29
N TRP A 603 -9.17 6.95 13.88
CA TRP A 603 -8.53 5.87 13.15
C TRP A 603 -9.54 4.82 12.66
N PHE A 604 -10.43 4.31 13.52
CA PHE A 604 -11.42 3.32 13.04
C PHE A 604 -12.45 3.94 12.10
N GLN A 605 -12.72 5.26 12.21
CA GLN A 605 -13.53 5.97 11.24
C GLN A 605 -12.90 5.92 9.84
N GLN A 606 -11.58 6.12 9.78
CA GLN A 606 -10.81 6.07 8.55
C GLN A 606 -10.71 4.65 8.00
N THR A 607 -10.37 3.65 8.83
CA THR A 607 -10.20 2.27 8.33
C THR A 607 -11.51 1.60 7.95
N ALA A 608 -12.64 2.03 8.50
CA ALA A 608 -13.96 1.59 8.03
C ALA A 608 -14.24 1.97 6.56
N LEU A 609 -13.58 3.01 6.04
CA LEU A 609 -13.64 3.43 4.63
C LEU A 609 -12.31 3.23 3.90
N SER A 610 -11.49 2.32 4.41
CA SER A 610 -10.39 1.69 3.69
C SER A 610 -10.85 0.34 3.14
N THR A 611 -10.03 -0.31 2.33
CA THR A 611 -10.31 -1.65 1.81
C THR A 611 -10.23 -2.76 2.87
N VAL A 612 -9.52 -2.52 3.97
CA VAL A 612 -9.42 -3.46 5.08
C VAL A 612 -9.50 -2.74 6.40
N MET A 613 -10.38 -3.23 7.26
CA MET A 613 -10.56 -2.74 8.63
C MET A 613 -10.02 -3.77 9.64
N GLN A 614 -8.77 -3.60 10.04
CA GLN A 614 -8.13 -4.39 11.09
C GLN A 614 -7.96 -3.55 12.35
N VAL A 615 -8.50 -3.99 13.49
CA VAL A 615 -8.40 -3.24 14.76
C VAL A 615 -7.63 -3.99 15.83
N GLY A 616 -6.64 -3.31 16.41
CA GLY A 616 -5.78 -3.78 17.48
C GLY A 616 -4.49 -2.94 17.56
N THR A 617 -3.78 -3.05 18.68
CA THR A 617 -2.61 -2.23 19.03
C THR A 617 -1.61 -3.07 19.83
N SER A 618 -0.39 -2.57 20.04
CA SER A 618 0.62 -3.27 20.86
C SER A 618 0.28 -3.36 22.35
N SER A 619 -0.70 -2.58 22.82
CA SER A 619 -1.25 -2.67 24.19
C SER A 619 -2.60 -3.38 24.23
N ASN A 620 -2.96 -4.12 23.18
CA ASN A 620 -4.15 -4.96 23.10
C ASN A 620 -5.49 -4.21 23.22
N ASN A 621 -5.53 -2.92 22.89
CA ASN A 621 -6.77 -2.12 22.93
C ASN A 621 -7.87 -2.68 22.02
N VAL A 622 -9.06 -2.88 22.58
CA VAL A 622 -10.30 -3.23 21.87
C VAL A 622 -11.44 -2.28 22.26
N PRO A 623 -12.43 -2.06 21.38
CA PRO A 623 -13.44 -1.01 21.58
C PRO A 623 -14.45 -1.26 22.72
N TRP A 624 -14.47 -2.46 23.31
CA TRP A 624 -15.39 -2.84 24.39
C TRP A 624 -14.75 -2.89 25.79
N GLU A 625 -13.45 -2.61 25.91
CA GLU A 625 -12.74 -2.59 27.19
C GLU A 625 -12.56 -1.15 27.70
N PHE A 626 -13.21 -0.83 28.82
CA PHE A 626 -13.20 0.51 29.44
C PHE A 626 -12.23 0.58 30.62
N ASP A 627 -10.97 0.28 30.35
CA ASP A 627 -9.89 0.40 31.33
C ASP A 627 -9.32 1.84 31.29
N PRO A 628 -9.27 2.57 32.44
CA PRO A 628 -8.67 3.90 32.52
C PRO A 628 -7.22 3.97 32.08
N ASP A 629 -6.45 2.88 32.21
CA ASP A 629 -5.06 2.83 31.75
C ASP A 629 -4.96 2.53 30.24
N ASN A 630 -6.10 2.36 29.56
CA ASN A 630 -6.22 1.90 28.18
C ASN A 630 -6.85 2.94 27.24
N GLY A 631 -6.39 4.19 27.31
CA GLY A 631 -6.77 5.25 26.36
C GLY A 631 -8.04 6.02 26.69
N ASP A 632 -8.58 5.88 27.90
CA ASP A 632 -9.82 6.52 28.37
C ASP A 632 -11.06 6.15 27.52
N PHE A 633 -11.18 4.89 27.12
CA PHE A 633 -12.31 4.41 26.32
C PHE A 633 -13.61 4.34 27.13
N ASP A 634 -14.72 4.59 26.47
CA ASP A 634 -16.06 4.60 27.08
C ASP A 634 -17.14 4.11 26.10
N GLN A 635 -18.40 4.18 26.54
CA GLN A 635 -19.54 3.75 25.73
C GLN A 635 -19.62 4.47 24.38
N GLN A 636 -19.16 5.72 24.26
CA GLN A 636 -19.16 6.44 22.99
C GLN A 636 -18.21 5.78 21.98
N VAL A 637 -17.05 5.29 22.44
CA VAL A 637 -16.10 4.53 21.60
C VAL A 637 -16.79 3.29 21.06
N LEU A 638 -17.40 2.49 21.93
CA LEU A 638 -18.08 1.24 21.55
C LEU A 638 -19.23 1.48 20.56
N ASP A 639 -20.07 2.48 20.82
CA ASP A 639 -21.23 2.78 19.98
C ASP A 639 -20.82 3.32 18.60
N THR A 640 -19.82 4.20 18.56
CA THR A 640 -19.28 4.71 17.31
C THR A 640 -18.57 3.59 16.54
N TYR A 641 -17.77 2.74 17.22
CA TYR A 641 -17.14 1.59 16.58
C TYR A 641 -18.17 0.65 15.95
N ARG A 642 -19.27 0.35 16.65
CA ARG A 642 -20.35 -0.50 16.13
C ARG A 642 -20.94 0.06 14.82
N GLU A 643 -21.16 1.37 14.76
CA GLU A 643 -21.67 2.05 13.56
C GLU A 643 -20.69 1.93 12.37
N TYR A 644 -19.40 2.18 12.59
CA TYR A 644 -18.39 2.16 11.52
C TYR A 644 -17.99 0.74 11.10
N ALA A 645 -17.89 -0.21 12.04
CA ALA A 645 -17.67 -1.62 11.72
C ALA A 645 -18.85 -2.19 10.90
N SER A 646 -20.09 -1.80 11.24
CA SER A 646 -21.27 -2.14 10.44
C SER A 646 -21.21 -1.48 9.06
N LEU A 647 -20.81 -0.20 8.96
CA LEU A 647 -20.65 0.48 7.67
C LEU A 647 -19.66 -0.24 6.76
N HIS A 648 -18.47 -0.60 7.27
CA HIS A 648 -17.46 -1.36 6.53
C HIS A 648 -18.01 -2.71 6.06
N MET A 649 -18.59 -3.50 6.98
CA MET A 649 -19.23 -4.79 6.66
C MET A 649 -20.28 -4.65 5.56
N ARG A 650 -21.11 -3.61 5.66
CA ARG A 650 -22.21 -3.38 4.74
C ARG A 650 -21.73 -2.93 3.36
N LEU A 651 -20.58 -2.27 3.25
CA LEU A 651 -20.01 -1.85 1.97
C LEU A 651 -19.40 -3.02 1.17
N PHE A 652 -19.35 -4.23 1.72
CA PHE A 652 -18.81 -5.42 1.05
C PHE A 652 -19.26 -5.59 -0.42
N PRO A 653 -20.54 -5.46 -0.82
CA PRO A 653 -20.95 -5.66 -2.21
C PRO A 653 -20.40 -4.59 -3.16
N TYR A 654 -20.34 -3.34 -2.69
CA TYR A 654 -19.75 -2.22 -3.43
C TYR A 654 -18.24 -2.46 -3.61
N GLU A 655 -17.54 -2.77 -2.51
CA GLU A 655 -16.11 -2.98 -2.52
C GLU A 655 -15.69 -4.21 -3.34
N TRP A 656 -16.35 -5.36 -3.12
CA TRP A 656 -16.06 -6.60 -3.84
C TRP A 656 -16.30 -6.47 -5.35
N THR A 657 -17.22 -5.61 -5.77
CA THR A 657 -17.39 -5.28 -7.19
C THR A 657 -16.17 -4.58 -7.77
N TYR A 658 -15.59 -3.59 -7.08
CA TYR A 658 -14.36 -2.95 -7.55
C TYR A 658 -13.16 -3.90 -7.47
N ALA A 659 -13.08 -4.74 -6.43
CA ALA A 659 -12.05 -5.77 -6.32
C ALA A 659 -12.06 -6.70 -7.55
N GLN A 660 -13.22 -7.19 -7.96
CA GLN A 660 -13.38 -8.01 -9.16
C GLN A 660 -13.06 -7.23 -10.45
N ASN A 661 -13.39 -5.94 -10.50
CA ASN A 661 -13.12 -5.08 -11.66
C ASN A 661 -11.64 -4.73 -11.86
N LEU A 662 -10.76 -4.99 -10.90
CA LEU A 662 -9.31 -4.84 -11.08
C LEU A 662 -8.80 -5.62 -12.31
N ALA A 663 -9.39 -6.78 -12.60
CA ALA A 663 -9.07 -7.59 -13.78
C ALA A 663 -9.53 -6.94 -15.11
N VAL A 664 -10.47 -5.99 -15.04
CA VAL A 664 -11.09 -5.31 -16.18
C VAL A 664 -10.41 -3.96 -16.44
N ASP A 665 -10.36 -3.09 -15.42
CA ASP A 665 -9.91 -1.70 -15.57
C ASP A 665 -8.61 -1.38 -14.80
N GLY A 666 -8.18 -2.25 -13.88
CA GLY A 666 -6.98 -2.06 -13.06
C GLY A 666 -7.06 -0.92 -12.03
N ARG A 667 -8.23 -0.34 -11.80
CA ARG A 667 -8.38 0.83 -10.92
C ARG A 667 -8.52 0.40 -9.47
N ALA A 668 -7.59 0.84 -8.61
CA ALA A 668 -7.67 0.62 -7.16
C ALA A 668 -8.98 1.17 -6.57
N ILE A 669 -9.39 0.62 -5.42
CA ILE A 669 -10.66 0.99 -4.77
C ILE A 669 -10.52 2.37 -4.10
N GLN A 670 -9.47 2.56 -3.31
CA GLN A 670 -9.10 3.84 -2.73
C GLN A 670 -8.26 4.64 -3.72
N ARG A 671 -8.69 5.85 -4.09
CA ARG A 671 -8.11 6.61 -5.20
C ARG A 671 -7.73 8.04 -4.77
N PRO A 672 -6.47 8.46 -4.96
CA PRO A 672 -6.08 9.84 -4.76
C PRO A 672 -6.90 10.79 -5.64
N ILE A 673 -7.35 11.92 -5.08
CA ILE A 673 -8.17 12.89 -5.81
C ILE A 673 -7.49 13.38 -7.08
N GLY A 674 -6.18 13.65 -7.02
CA GLY A 674 -5.42 14.14 -8.19
C GLY A 674 -5.26 13.12 -9.32
N LEU A 675 -5.50 11.82 -9.08
CA LEU A 675 -5.59 10.82 -10.15
C LEU A 675 -7.04 10.61 -10.62
N ALA A 676 -8.01 10.67 -9.73
CA ALA A 676 -9.43 10.55 -10.07
C ALA A 676 -9.95 11.77 -10.84
N TYR A 677 -9.38 12.95 -10.60
CA TYR A 677 -9.75 14.21 -11.23
C TYR A 677 -8.48 15.04 -11.55
N PRO A 678 -7.66 14.60 -12.54
CA PRO A 678 -6.37 15.24 -12.83
C PRO A 678 -6.48 16.72 -13.22
N ASP A 679 -7.58 17.11 -13.86
CA ASP A 679 -7.82 18.48 -14.29
C ASP A 679 -8.05 19.48 -13.13
N LEU A 680 -8.25 19.01 -11.89
CA LEU A 680 -8.44 19.90 -10.74
C LEU A 680 -7.17 20.58 -10.29
N GLY A 681 -6.00 19.97 -10.51
CA GLY A 681 -4.73 20.47 -9.98
C GLY A 681 -4.65 20.51 -8.44
N VAL A 682 -5.51 19.75 -7.74
CA VAL A 682 -5.50 19.62 -6.27
C VAL A 682 -5.12 18.20 -5.89
N HIS A 683 -4.13 18.07 -5.00
CA HIS A 683 -3.48 16.80 -4.66
C HIS A 683 -3.45 16.61 -3.13
N PRO A 684 -4.60 16.44 -2.46
CA PRO A 684 -4.64 16.25 -1.02
C PRO A 684 -4.07 14.87 -0.65
N SER A 685 -3.35 14.82 0.47
CA SER A 685 -2.78 13.59 1.03
C SER A 685 -3.71 12.92 2.07
N ASP A 686 -4.82 13.58 2.40
CA ASP A 686 -5.72 13.22 3.49
C ASP A 686 -7.20 13.20 3.04
N ALA A 687 -7.46 13.13 1.74
CA ALA A 687 -8.80 12.97 1.17
C ALA A 687 -8.73 12.12 -0.09
N TYR A 688 -9.77 11.34 -0.34
CA TYR A 688 -9.78 10.36 -1.43
C TYR A 688 -11.18 9.99 -1.89
N MET A 689 -11.24 9.39 -3.08
CA MET A 689 -12.42 8.67 -3.54
C MET A 689 -12.35 7.22 -3.06
N PHE A 690 -13.46 6.68 -2.55
CA PHE A 690 -13.65 5.25 -2.31
C PHE A 690 -14.62 4.69 -3.35
N GLY A 691 -14.07 3.99 -4.34
CA GLY A 691 -14.72 3.72 -5.62
C GLY A 691 -15.00 5.01 -6.41
N ASP A 692 -16.07 5.02 -7.20
CA ASP A 692 -16.43 6.15 -8.08
C ASP A 692 -17.25 7.25 -7.38
N HIS A 693 -17.91 6.93 -6.26
CA HIS A 693 -19.02 7.76 -5.77
C HIS A 693 -18.89 8.29 -4.34
N LEU A 694 -17.96 7.78 -3.53
CA LEU A 694 -17.80 8.21 -2.14
C LEU A 694 -16.56 9.08 -2.00
N TYR A 695 -16.74 10.32 -1.56
CA TYR A 695 -15.66 11.22 -1.17
C TYR A 695 -15.45 11.13 0.34
N VAL A 696 -14.22 10.81 0.75
CA VAL A 696 -13.84 10.55 2.13
C VAL A 696 -12.76 11.55 2.55
N ALA A 697 -12.96 12.23 3.68
CA ALA A 697 -11.99 13.18 4.21
C ALA A 697 -11.79 12.97 5.73
N PRO A 698 -10.93 12.02 6.15
CA PRO A 698 -10.67 11.72 7.55
C PRO A 698 -10.04 12.90 8.32
N VAL A 699 -10.28 13.01 9.63
CA VAL A 699 -9.67 14.06 10.45
C VAL A 699 -8.33 13.57 11.01
N VAL A 700 -7.25 14.28 10.68
CA VAL A 700 -5.87 13.92 11.05
C VAL A 700 -5.22 14.93 12.00
N THR A 701 -5.99 15.92 12.47
CA THR A 701 -5.52 16.95 13.39
C THR A 701 -6.24 16.80 14.73
N LYS A 702 -5.47 16.65 15.80
CA LYS A 702 -5.99 16.48 17.16
C LYS A 702 -6.85 17.67 17.60
N GLY A 703 -8.00 17.39 18.20
CA GLY A 703 -8.99 18.37 18.66
C GLY A 703 -9.86 18.98 17.56
N ALA A 704 -9.65 18.63 16.29
CA ALA A 704 -10.41 19.20 15.19
C ALA A 704 -11.84 18.62 15.14
N VAL A 705 -12.81 19.53 15.02
CA VAL A 705 -14.24 19.22 14.88
C VAL A 705 -14.81 19.66 13.52
N GLU A 706 -13.93 20.17 12.66
CA GLU A 706 -14.20 20.57 11.29
C GLU A 706 -12.97 20.29 10.43
N LYS A 707 -13.16 20.08 9.13
CA LYS A 707 -12.08 19.82 8.17
C LYS A 707 -12.22 20.68 6.93
N GLN A 708 -11.15 21.37 6.56
CA GLN A 708 -11.08 22.03 5.26
C GLN A 708 -10.79 20.99 4.18
N ALA A 709 -11.62 20.93 3.13
CA ALA A 709 -11.40 20.01 2.02
C ALA A 709 -11.93 20.59 0.70
N TYR A 710 -11.31 20.22 -0.42
CA TYR A 710 -11.77 20.62 -1.75
C TYR A 710 -12.56 19.48 -2.38
N LEU A 711 -13.85 19.69 -2.63
CA LEU A 711 -14.68 18.67 -3.26
C LEU A 711 -14.58 18.76 -4.80
N PRO A 712 -14.47 17.62 -5.50
CA PRO A 712 -14.48 17.61 -6.97
C PRO A 712 -15.76 18.21 -7.58
N PRO A 713 -15.80 18.54 -8.87
CA PRO A 713 -16.98 19.10 -9.53
C PRO A 713 -18.21 18.19 -9.43
N GLY A 714 -19.39 18.81 -9.30
CA GLY A 714 -20.66 18.11 -9.12
C GLY A 714 -21.30 18.40 -7.76
N GLN A 715 -22.51 17.88 -7.53
CA GLN A 715 -23.18 17.97 -6.24
C GLN A 715 -22.80 16.79 -5.34
N TRP A 716 -22.70 17.06 -4.04
CA TRP A 716 -22.27 16.09 -3.04
C TRP A 716 -23.25 16.08 -1.87
N GLN A 717 -23.82 14.92 -1.60
CA GLN A 717 -24.74 14.72 -0.49
C GLN A 717 -23.99 14.15 0.72
N ASN A 718 -24.06 14.83 1.86
CA ASN A 718 -23.52 14.35 3.13
C ASN A 718 -24.16 13.00 3.50
N TRP A 719 -23.32 12.02 3.82
CA TRP A 719 -23.77 10.66 4.11
C TRP A 719 -24.64 10.58 5.36
N TRP A 720 -24.43 11.43 6.35
CA TRP A 720 -25.06 11.29 7.66
C TRP A 720 -26.43 11.98 7.72
N ASP A 721 -26.51 13.22 7.22
CA ASP A 721 -27.69 14.06 7.37
C ASP A 721 -28.43 14.36 6.05
N GLY A 722 -27.87 13.96 4.91
CA GLY A 722 -28.49 14.17 3.59
C GLY A 722 -28.36 15.59 3.03
N THR A 723 -27.67 16.51 3.72
CA THR A 723 -27.43 17.87 3.22
C THR A 723 -26.62 17.86 1.93
N VAL A 724 -26.94 18.74 0.98
CA VAL A 724 -26.28 18.80 -0.33
C VAL A 724 -25.42 20.05 -0.42
N ILE A 725 -24.19 19.88 -0.90
CA ILE A 725 -23.23 20.97 -1.17
C ILE A 725 -22.72 20.90 -2.62
N GLU A 726 -22.34 22.06 -3.16
CA GLU A 726 -21.75 22.17 -4.50
C GLU A 726 -20.24 21.96 -4.45
N GLY A 727 -19.72 21.13 -5.34
CA GLY A 727 -18.30 20.87 -5.49
C GLY A 727 -17.53 21.94 -6.27
N ALA A 728 -16.36 21.57 -6.79
CA ALA A 728 -15.39 22.45 -7.45
C ALA A 728 -14.96 23.66 -6.58
N GLN A 729 -14.93 23.47 -5.27
CA GLN A 729 -14.54 24.50 -4.31
C GLN A 729 -14.12 23.90 -2.96
N SER A 730 -13.41 24.69 -2.17
CA SER A 730 -13.10 24.36 -0.78
C SER A 730 -14.30 24.60 0.14
N HIS A 731 -14.48 23.69 1.08
CA HIS A 731 -15.49 23.76 2.14
C HIS A 731 -14.84 23.57 3.50
N VAL A 732 -15.52 24.09 4.54
CA VAL A 732 -15.28 23.71 5.93
C VAL A 732 -16.35 22.71 6.31
N LEU A 733 -15.97 21.44 6.37
CA LEU A 733 -16.86 20.31 6.57
C LEU A 733 -17.02 20.03 8.07
N PRO A 734 -18.24 19.92 8.63
CA PRO A 734 -18.43 19.47 10.00
C PRO A 734 -17.85 18.07 10.21
N ALA A 735 -17.10 17.90 11.27
CA ALA A 735 -16.46 16.64 11.64
C ALA A 735 -16.47 16.45 13.16
N PRO A 736 -17.64 16.40 13.84
CA PRO A 736 -17.68 16.07 15.27
C PRO A 736 -17.02 14.70 15.53
N LEU A 737 -16.63 14.42 16.78
CA LEU A 737 -15.78 13.28 17.10
C LEU A 737 -16.34 11.93 16.61
N ASP A 738 -17.65 11.78 16.54
CA ASP A 738 -18.37 10.58 16.10
C ASP A 738 -18.70 10.56 14.58
N ARG A 739 -18.34 11.60 13.82
CA ARG A 739 -18.63 11.70 12.38
C ARG A 739 -17.40 12.08 11.56
N LEU A 740 -17.10 11.24 10.58
CA LEU A 740 -16.13 11.49 9.53
C LEU A 740 -16.83 12.20 8.35
N PRO A 741 -16.26 13.27 7.77
CA PRO A 741 -16.77 13.86 6.53
C PRO A 741 -16.80 12.83 5.38
N LEU A 742 -18.02 12.36 5.05
CA LEU A 742 -18.30 11.38 4.01
C LEU A 742 -19.42 11.91 3.12
N TYR A 743 -19.21 11.91 1.81
CA TYR A 743 -20.15 12.46 0.84
C TYR A 743 -20.37 11.50 -0.32
N LEU A 744 -21.63 11.39 -0.76
CA LEU A 744 -22.06 10.67 -1.94
C LEU A 744 -22.17 11.63 -3.12
N ALA A 745 -21.49 11.34 -4.22
CA ALA A 745 -21.59 12.09 -5.46
C ALA A 745 -22.99 11.98 -6.07
N GLN A 746 -23.46 13.05 -6.70
CA GLN A 746 -24.68 13.06 -7.49
C GLN A 746 -24.67 11.98 -8.58
N GLY A 747 -25.78 11.26 -8.71
CA GLY A 747 -25.92 10.10 -9.60
C GLY A 747 -25.30 8.82 -9.02
N GLY A 748 -24.72 8.86 -7.83
CA GLY A 748 -24.08 7.71 -7.19
C GLY A 748 -25.09 6.64 -6.74
N ILE A 749 -24.68 5.38 -6.91
CA ILE A 749 -25.38 4.18 -6.45
C ILE A 749 -24.41 3.39 -5.56
N VAL A 750 -24.79 3.15 -4.30
CA VAL A 750 -23.97 2.41 -3.33
C VAL A 750 -24.78 1.24 -2.80
N PRO A 751 -24.64 0.03 -3.39
CA PRO A 751 -25.22 -1.20 -2.86
C PRO A 751 -24.51 -1.64 -1.58
N MET A 752 -25.30 -1.99 -0.57
CA MET A 752 -24.83 -2.45 0.73
C MET A 752 -25.55 -3.73 1.17
N LEU A 753 -24.93 -4.49 2.07
CA LEU A 753 -25.64 -5.52 2.83
C LEU A 753 -26.68 -4.90 3.76
N ARG A 754 -27.67 -5.72 4.11
CA ARG A 754 -28.66 -5.36 5.13
C ARG A 754 -28.00 -5.09 6.49
N PRO A 755 -28.58 -4.20 7.32
CA PRO A 755 -27.95 -3.77 8.58
C PRO A 755 -27.63 -4.87 9.59
N THR A 756 -28.34 -6.00 9.54
CA THR A 756 -28.23 -7.09 10.52
C THR A 756 -27.01 -7.98 10.30
N VAL A 757 -26.41 -8.00 9.11
CA VAL A 757 -25.25 -8.85 8.81
C VAL A 757 -24.03 -8.41 9.63
N VAL A 758 -23.46 -9.34 10.39
CA VAL A 758 -22.28 -9.12 11.24
C VAL A 758 -21.05 -9.88 10.79
N THR A 759 -21.15 -10.72 9.77
CA THR A 759 -20.03 -11.46 9.19
C THR A 759 -20.28 -11.81 7.72
N THR A 760 -19.22 -11.87 6.92
CA THR A 760 -19.24 -12.44 5.57
C THR A 760 -18.82 -13.90 5.53
N ALA A 761 -18.50 -14.50 6.69
CA ALA A 761 -18.11 -15.91 6.80
C ALA A 761 -19.29 -16.80 7.23
N PRO A 762 -19.34 -18.09 6.80
CA PRO A 762 -20.34 -19.07 7.24
C PRO A 762 -20.42 -19.20 8.77
N VAL A 763 -21.62 -19.48 9.28
CA VAL A 763 -21.93 -19.66 10.72
C VAL A 763 -22.63 -20.98 10.96
N LEU A 764 -22.54 -21.52 12.18
CA LEU A 764 -23.27 -22.72 12.59
C LEU A 764 -24.74 -22.45 12.91
N ASP A 765 -25.04 -21.30 13.52
CA ASP A 765 -26.40 -20.91 13.96
C ASP A 765 -26.87 -19.63 13.24
N PRO A 766 -27.37 -19.74 12.00
CA PRO A 766 -27.80 -18.58 11.21
C PRO A 766 -29.09 -17.93 11.71
N GLU A 767 -29.81 -18.55 12.64
CA GLU A 767 -31.00 -17.94 13.27
C GLU A 767 -30.62 -16.87 14.29
N THR A 768 -29.37 -16.89 14.81
CA THR A 768 -28.88 -15.94 15.80
C THR A 768 -27.75 -15.06 15.30
N ILE A 769 -26.96 -15.53 14.32
CA ILE A 769 -25.86 -14.77 13.72
C ILE A 769 -26.14 -14.58 12.24
N ASP A 770 -26.43 -13.34 11.86
CA ASP A 770 -26.70 -13.01 10.47
C ASP A 770 -25.40 -12.92 9.65
N SER A 771 -25.31 -13.72 8.59
CA SER A 771 -24.11 -13.89 7.76
C SER A 771 -24.44 -13.78 6.28
N TYR A 772 -23.64 -13.00 5.55
CA TYR A 772 -23.74 -12.92 4.09
C TYR A 772 -23.45 -14.26 3.40
N ALA A 773 -22.49 -15.06 3.89
CA ALA A 773 -22.17 -16.34 3.25
C ALA A 773 -23.29 -17.37 3.41
N THR A 774 -24.08 -17.29 4.48
CA THR A 774 -25.24 -18.16 4.65
C THR A 774 -26.44 -17.65 3.86
N ASP A 775 -26.71 -16.35 3.92
CA ASP A 775 -27.79 -15.70 3.19
C ASP A 775 -27.42 -14.26 2.77
N PRO A 776 -27.03 -14.05 1.49
CA PRO A 776 -26.79 -12.72 0.95
C PRO A 776 -28.00 -11.78 1.11
N GLY A 777 -29.22 -12.35 1.03
CA GLY A 777 -30.50 -11.68 1.21
C GLY A 777 -30.71 -10.45 0.31
N ILE A 778 -31.40 -9.46 0.87
CA ILE A 778 -31.78 -8.22 0.20
C ILE A 778 -30.67 -7.16 0.25
N LEU A 779 -30.46 -6.45 -0.87
CA LEU A 779 -29.57 -5.31 -0.94
C LEU A 779 -30.19 -4.06 -0.31
N TRP A 780 -29.36 -3.24 0.33
CA TRP A 780 -29.70 -1.89 0.76
C TRP A 780 -28.95 -0.91 -0.10
N VAL A 781 -29.64 -0.20 -0.99
CA VAL A 781 -28.99 0.61 -2.03
C VAL A 781 -29.19 2.08 -1.70
N ARG A 782 -28.11 2.78 -1.32
CA ARG A 782 -28.17 4.24 -1.22
C ARG A 782 -28.02 4.85 -2.61
N VAL A 783 -28.89 5.82 -2.93
CA VAL A 783 -28.81 6.55 -4.19
C VAL A 783 -28.92 8.06 -3.95
N PHE A 784 -28.19 8.84 -4.74
CA PHE A 784 -28.39 10.29 -4.85
C PHE A 784 -28.87 10.62 -6.28
N PRO A 785 -30.20 10.62 -6.53
CA PRO A 785 -30.73 10.57 -7.88
C PRO A 785 -30.42 11.80 -8.75
N ALA A 786 -30.12 11.58 -10.03
CA ALA A 786 -29.70 12.60 -11.00
C ALA A 786 -29.88 12.12 -12.45
N GLN A 787 -28.97 12.47 -13.36
CA GLN A 787 -28.94 11.84 -14.69
C GLN A 787 -28.77 10.33 -14.57
N ALA A 788 -29.27 9.60 -15.58
CA ALA A 788 -29.26 8.15 -15.59
C ALA A 788 -27.86 7.58 -15.31
N SER A 789 -27.76 6.68 -14.32
CA SER A 789 -26.53 5.94 -14.02
C SER A 789 -26.84 4.46 -13.75
N THR A 790 -25.81 3.62 -13.82
CA THR A 790 -25.92 2.19 -13.60
C THR A 790 -24.72 1.71 -12.79
N PHE A 791 -24.99 0.85 -11.80
CA PHE A 791 -23.99 0.08 -11.08
C PHE A 791 -24.28 -1.40 -11.27
N THR A 792 -23.33 -2.15 -11.81
CA THR A 792 -23.45 -3.60 -11.99
C THR A 792 -22.54 -4.29 -10.98
N LEU A 793 -23.15 -5.02 -10.05
CA LEU A 793 -22.45 -5.80 -9.04
C LEU A 793 -21.66 -6.97 -9.69
N TYR A 794 -20.68 -7.49 -8.96
CA TYR A 794 -19.89 -8.66 -9.35
C TYR A 794 -20.75 -9.90 -9.69
N ASP A 795 -21.96 -10.01 -9.15
CA ASP A 795 -22.92 -11.09 -9.39
C ASP A 795 -23.88 -10.80 -10.56
N GLN A 796 -23.59 -9.78 -11.37
CA GLN A 796 -24.40 -9.29 -12.49
C GLN A 796 -25.71 -8.59 -12.12
N THR A 797 -25.99 -8.34 -10.84
CA THR A 797 -27.12 -7.48 -10.45
C THR A 797 -26.89 -6.06 -10.97
N ALA A 798 -27.70 -5.64 -11.94
CA ALA A 798 -27.68 -4.28 -12.47
C ALA A 798 -28.68 -3.40 -11.70
N ILE A 799 -28.21 -2.27 -11.17
CA ILE A 799 -28.99 -1.29 -10.44
C ILE A 799 -28.93 0.03 -11.20
N THR A 800 -30.07 0.68 -11.41
CA THR A 800 -30.11 1.99 -12.11
C THR A 800 -30.88 3.02 -11.29
N GLN A 801 -30.52 4.28 -11.49
CA GLN A 801 -31.29 5.43 -11.04
C GLN A 801 -31.37 6.48 -12.15
N GLU A 802 -32.44 7.25 -12.19
CA GLU A 802 -32.59 8.47 -12.98
C GLU A 802 -33.62 9.38 -12.31
N ALA A 803 -33.42 10.70 -12.34
CA ALA A 803 -34.38 11.69 -11.91
C ALA A 803 -34.73 12.63 -13.08
N ASP A 804 -36.01 12.67 -13.44
CA ASP A 804 -36.56 13.63 -14.41
C ASP A 804 -37.61 14.49 -13.71
N GLY A 805 -37.46 15.82 -13.70
CA GLY A 805 -38.45 16.73 -13.08
C GLY A 805 -39.00 16.25 -11.73
N ASN A 806 -40.27 15.81 -11.75
CA ASN A 806 -41.02 15.34 -10.57
C ASN A 806 -40.91 13.82 -10.30
N HIS A 807 -40.18 13.05 -11.11
CA HIS A 807 -40.02 11.61 -10.96
C HIS A 807 -38.60 11.21 -10.58
N ILE A 808 -38.50 10.10 -9.83
CA ILE A 808 -37.27 9.34 -9.64
C ILE A 808 -37.56 7.91 -10.10
N ASN A 809 -36.84 7.47 -11.12
CA ASN A 809 -36.90 6.15 -11.69
C ASN A 809 -35.76 5.30 -11.10
N LEU A 810 -36.10 4.15 -10.53
CA LEU A 810 -35.17 3.19 -9.96
C LEU A 810 -35.37 1.85 -10.66
N SER A 811 -34.31 1.06 -10.84
CA SER A 811 -34.47 -0.32 -11.27
C SER A 811 -33.46 -1.26 -10.63
N ILE A 812 -33.85 -2.53 -10.52
CA ILE A 812 -32.98 -3.62 -10.13
C ILE A 812 -33.25 -4.85 -11.00
N GLY A 813 -32.19 -5.34 -11.64
CA GLY A 813 -32.16 -6.61 -12.37
C GLY A 813 -31.95 -7.81 -11.44
N GLN A 814 -32.05 -9.02 -11.98
CA GLN A 814 -31.71 -10.25 -11.24
C GLN A 814 -30.22 -10.55 -11.36
N GLY A 815 -29.52 -10.70 -10.23
CA GLY A 815 -28.17 -11.25 -10.19
C GLY A 815 -28.12 -12.73 -9.80
N GLU A 816 -26.90 -13.26 -9.76
CA GLU A 816 -26.59 -14.65 -9.42
C GLU A 816 -26.69 -14.92 -7.90
N GLU A 817 -26.33 -13.94 -7.07
CA GLU A 817 -26.35 -14.03 -5.61
C GLU A 817 -27.54 -13.25 -5.00
N PHE A 818 -27.71 -11.97 -5.35
CA PHE A 818 -28.75 -11.11 -4.78
C PHE A 818 -30.09 -11.27 -5.52
N LYS A 819 -30.89 -12.25 -5.07
CA LYS A 819 -32.18 -12.61 -5.69
C LYS A 819 -33.40 -11.95 -5.05
N ASP A 820 -33.24 -11.40 -3.86
CA ASP A 820 -34.33 -10.78 -3.12
C ASP A 820 -34.55 -9.32 -3.49
N GLY A 821 -33.77 -8.76 -4.41
CA GLY A 821 -33.87 -7.38 -4.86
C GLY A 821 -33.28 -6.39 -3.86
N ALA A 822 -33.89 -5.22 -3.73
CA ALA A 822 -33.36 -4.13 -2.92
C ALA A 822 -34.40 -3.40 -2.07
N VAL A 823 -33.89 -2.73 -1.03
CA VAL A 823 -34.48 -1.53 -0.44
C VAL A 823 -33.62 -0.35 -0.90
N PHE A 824 -34.20 0.55 -1.69
CA PHE A 824 -33.55 1.81 -2.08
C PHE A 824 -33.72 2.85 -0.99
N LEU A 825 -32.66 3.60 -0.70
CA LEU A 825 -32.61 4.68 0.29
C LEU A 825 -32.32 6.00 -0.43
N ILE A 826 -33.25 6.94 -0.36
CA ILE A 826 -33.10 8.29 -0.94
C ILE A 826 -33.21 9.32 0.18
N PHE A 827 -32.15 10.09 0.40
CA PHE A 827 -32.09 11.17 1.40
C PHE A 827 -32.44 12.51 0.77
N GLY A 828 -32.89 13.45 1.60
CA GLY A 828 -33.19 14.83 1.20
C GLY A 828 -34.53 14.98 0.47
N LEU A 829 -35.46 14.03 0.65
CA LEU A 829 -36.85 14.20 0.21
C LEU A 829 -37.67 14.88 1.31
N GLU A 830 -37.51 16.21 1.43
CA GLU A 830 -38.12 17.02 2.51
C GLU A 830 -39.63 16.84 2.64
N GLN A 831 -40.30 16.51 1.54
CA GLN A 831 -41.72 16.18 1.52
C GLN A 831 -41.92 14.70 1.20
N GLU A 832 -42.91 14.10 1.88
CA GLU A 832 -43.38 12.76 1.56
C GLU A 832 -43.78 12.69 0.07
N PRO A 833 -43.34 11.65 -0.67
CA PRO A 833 -43.74 11.46 -2.06
C PRO A 833 -45.25 11.40 -2.24
N ALA A 834 -45.75 11.91 -3.37
CA ALA A 834 -47.16 11.82 -3.72
C ALA A 834 -47.59 10.37 -3.99
N SER A 835 -46.71 9.57 -4.59
CA SER A 835 -46.91 8.14 -4.83
C SER A 835 -45.61 7.43 -5.16
N VAL A 836 -45.61 6.10 -5.01
CA VAL A 836 -44.56 5.21 -5.52
C VAL A 836 -45.25 4.08 -6.27
N ALA A 837 -44.89 3.88 -7.54
CA ALA A 837 -45.40 2.78 -8.36
C ALA A 837 -44.26 1.80 -8.68
N CYS A 838 -44.44 0.52 -8.41
CA CYS A 838 -43.49 -0.54 -8.74
C CYS A 838 -44.07 -1.43 -9.85
N ASN A 839 -43.35 -1.59 -10.95
CA ASN A 839 -43.80 -2.34 -12.13
C ASN A 839 -45.20 -1.91 -12.61
N ASP A 840 -45.40 -0.59 -12.73
CA ASP A 840 -46.66 0.07 -13.13
C ASP A 840 -47.85 -0.15 -12.17
N VAL A 841 -47.60 -0.59 -10.93
CA VAL A 841 -48.62 -0.80 -9.89
C VAL A 841 -48.27 0.02 -8.64
N ASP A 842 -49.25 0.74 -8.09
CA ASP A 842 -49.07 1.50 -6.85
C ASP A 842 -48.58 0.58 -5.71
N ALA A 843 -47.42 0.92 -5.15
CA ALA A 843 -46.83 0.22 -4.03
C ALA A 843 -47.47 0.68 -2.71
N ALA A 844 -47.68 -0.26 -1.79
CA ALA A 844 -48.25 0.05 -0.49
C ALA A 844 -47.27 0.87 0.36
N LYS A 845 -47.77 1.97 0.95
CA LYS A 845 -47.06 2.66 2.03
C LYS A 845 -47.21 1.86 3.32
N VAL A 846 -46.10 1.55 3.98
CA VAL A 846 -46.11 0.88 5.29
C VAL A 846 -45.96 1.87 6.45
N ALA A 847 -46.30 1.43 7.66
CA ALA A 847 -46.29 2.28 8.85
C ALA A 847 -44.90 2.37 9.49
N ASP A 848 -44.14 1.28 9.47
CA ASP A 848 -42.81 1.17 10.05
C ASP A 848 -41.80 0.64 9.02
N LEU A 849 -40.52 0.99 9.17
CA LEU A 849 -39.47 0.54 8.24
C LEU A 849 -39.36 -0.99 8.18
N ASP A 850 -39.52 -1.66 9.33
CA ASP A 850 -39.44 -3.11 9.44
C ASP A 850 -40.57 -3.82 8.67
N ASP A 851 -41.71 -3.16 8.44
CA ASP A 851 -42.83 -3.71 7.66
C ASP A 851 -42.54 -3.79 6.15
N LEU A 852 -41.43 -3.20 5.67
CA LEU A 852 -40.93 -3.46 4.32
C LEU A 852 -40.50 -4.92 4.15
N SER A 853 -40.09 -5.57 5.25
CA SER A 853 -39.74 -6.99 5.24
C SER A 853 -40.99 -7.83 4.90
N GLY A 854 -40.84 -8.79 3.98
CA GLY A 854 -41.95 -9.66 3.54
C GLY A 854 -42.82 -9.12 2.40
N GLN A 855 -42.58 -7.89 1.92
CA GLN A 855 -43.23 -7.34 0.72
C GLN A 855 -42.32 -7.47 -0.51
N ASP A 856 -42.89 -7.77 -1.68
CA ASP A 856 -42.17 -7.72 -2.96
C ASP A 856 -42.06 -6.27 -3.50
N ALA A 857 -43.00 -5.40 -3.12
CA ALA A 857 -43.04 -3.97 -3.46
C ALA A 857 -43.78 -3.17 -2.37
N ALA A 858 -43.10 -2.22 -1.72
CA ALA A 858 -43.65 -1.35 -0.68
C ALA A 858 -42.74 -0.12 -0.49
N TRP A 859 -43.20 0.89 0.25
CA TRP A 859 -42.36 2.03 0.60
C TRP A 859 -42.67 2.60 1.98
N PHE A 860 -41.67 3.23 2.58
CA PHE A 860 -41.74 3.90 3.86
C PHE A 860 -41.05 5.27 3.74
N TRP A 861 -41.61 6.30 4.35
CA TRP A 861 -40.99 7.63 4.39
C TRP A 861 -40.91 8.11 5.84
N SER A 862 -39.75 8.60 6.23
CA SER A 862 -39.53 9.28 7.50
C SER A 862 -39.17 10.74 7.26
N SER A 863 -39.61 11.62 8.16
CA SER A 863 -39.19 13.03 8.19
C SER A 863 -37.78 13.26 8.76
N ASP A 864 -37.12 12.21 9.24
CA ASP A 864 -35.77 12.29 9.78
C ASP A 864 -34.76 12.73 8.71
N ASN A 865 -33.66 13.38 9.10
CA ASN A 865 -32.56 13.78 8.22
C ASN A 865 -33.00 14.52 6.93
N GLY A 866 -33.95 15.46 7.07
CA GLY A 866 -34.48 16.21 5.92
C GLY A 866 -35.33 15.36 4.97
N GLY A 867 -35.83 14.21 5.44
CA GLY A 867 -36.71 13.31 4.70
C GLY A 867 -35.96 12.16 4.04
N VAL A 868 -36.27 10.93 4.45
CA VAL A 868 -35.70 9.70 3.88
C VAL A 868 -36.80 8.81 3.36
N LEU A 869 -36.71 8.46 2.07
CA LEU A 869 -37.58 7.50 1.41
C LEU A 869 -36.89 6.14 1.29
N TYR A 870 -37.60 5.10 1.69
CA TYR A 870 -37.24 3.70 1.52
C TYR A 870 -38.19 3.06 0.51
N VAL A 871 -37.66 2.48 -0.56
CA VAL A 871 -38.45 1.78 -1.58
C VAL A 871 -38.02 0.33 -1.68
N ARG A 872 -38.88 -0.58 -1.25
CA ARG A 872 -38.71 -2.02 -1.43
C ARG A 872 -39.10 -2.41 -2.84
N LEU A 873 -38.18 -3.04 -3.57
CA LEU A 873 -38.39 -3.55 -4.93
C LEU A 873 -37.65 -4.87 -5.13
N LYS A 874 -38.39 -5.96 -5.38
CA LYS A 874 -37.79 -7.29 -5.63
C LYS A 874 -37.10 -7.40 -6.99
N GLN A 875 -37.70 -6.83 -8.02
CA GLN A 875 -37.18 -6.81 -9.38
C GLN A 875 -37.95 -5.78 -10.23
N GLY A 876 -37.32 -5.33 -11.31
CA GLY A 876 -37.95 -4.45 -12.30
C GLY A 876 -37.74 -2.99 -11.95
N THR A 877 -38.80 -2.17 -12.07
CA THR A 877 -38.70 -0.71 -11.95
C THR A 877 -39.59 -0.15 -10.85
N ALA A 878 -39.16 0.95 -10.23
CA ALA A 878 -39.97 1.79 -9.36
C ALA A 878 -39.93 3.24 -9.83
N VAL A 879 -41.09 3.90 -9.82
CA VAL A 879 -41.25 5.32 -10.15
C VAL A 879 -41.78 6.03 -8.90
N VAL A 880 -40.96 6.90 -8.33
CA VAL A 880 -41.33 7.77 -7.22
C VAL A 880 -41.80 9.10 -7.80
N THR A 881 -43.03 9.51 -7.48
CA THR A 881 -43.55 10.83 -7.83
C THR A 881 -43.38 11.75 -6.63
N LYS A 882 -42.54 12.79 -6.78
CA LYS A 882 -42.33 13.82 -5.75
C LYS A 882 -43.62 14.59 -5.48
N ALA A 883 -43.80 15.09 -4.26
CA ALA A 883 -44.89 16.02 -3.97
C ALA A 883 -44.73 17.31 -4.78
N ASP A 884 -45.85 17.88 -5.25
CA ASP A 884 -45.84 19.19 -5.89
C ASP A 884 -45.36 20.23 -4.88
N MET A 885 -44.26 20.93 -5.16
CA MET A 885 -43.87 22.09 -4.38
C MET A 885 -44.94 23.16 -4.56
N ALA A 886 -45.72 23.43 -3.50
CA ALA A 886 -46.61 24.58 -3.49
C ALA A 886 -45.75 25.85 -3.56
N ASP A 887 -45.82 26.54 -4.71
CA ASP A 887 -45.17 27.83 -4.99
C ASP A 887 -45.40 28.90 -3.91
#